data_AF-A0A818K9L7-F1
#
_entry.id   AF-A0A818K9L7-F1
#
_cell.length_a   1.000
_cell.length_b   1.000
_cell.length_c   1.000
_cell.angle_alpha   90.00
_cell.angle_beta   90.00
_cell.angle_gamma   90.00
#
_symmetry.space_group_name_H-M   'P 1'
#
loop_
_entity.id
_entity.type
_entity.pdbx_description
1 polymer ?
#
loop_
_entity_poly.entity_id
_entity_poly.type
_entity_poly.pdbx_seq_one_letter_code
_entity_poly.pdbx_strand_id
1 'polypeptide(L)'
;MVNEAAIESFHFTFLSVDISNDKDQSELINLLHFPSTFTPEEWSYTFFEGLSRYDAAEFQNKNLVELGCGNGWITIAMAKKFGPRKVFGLDINPRAIICSKINLYLNVLDDQVNDVKDNLNGENLIDKIEFYESDLLGYFINKEPCHFDVIFGCIPQVLYPENSTIDEIINENQIDDFLYAYSNYCAKQGYVEDFFGLGLIARAVEQCISLIKVGGKLIFNIGGRPGKKILERLFERRGVNIKKIWQRKVIQASDTDITPMIKIEEQSSIRFEFYMGLNSDEPISAKTAKYYADAGGQICHSLTVYECTFQNLDSIKNIFSLLKDVDYQEALHGLDLCFNDKSIAEEKINFLSALTRKLNNMSFFPYGETKGETIFRKRIAQYLNFYYHTSFTHQHLLIAPNSRSLISNIVNVYSSSLILADTDHAKHLRKYESKNFILLEVPRSSTLLEELITKLKPQLVFFSFNELQSKSVEYFESLISISEQKGTRLFVDMSAYFELSSSPESNGILNYLSENTLPNHVAIICGLIKNNVYSDLEVCFLLTQNENMIETLANSGELTYNRTPMFSQLYYSELLFDLLKFQMVNVRKNQKQAGWFKESVDFEDKFIRMRNNVLESFNHPCIKNNELPITKNTIRLDYGENELSSPKSLKTSVFESFIRQNIVDEEIDVSPEILTLLKSRFGINPSNESKIHFGTGVAPLFSALVQTCIEQQGTMVFPQGAYGYFYATAMYFNAPIKIISTSENNQFKISPSELSQVINDTANCWIFLNFPLVNPTGAKYEAYEIEAILSVPEISNATIIMDTIFSGLEFEKSAIEVYISI
;
A
#
# COMPACT_ATOMS: atom_id res chain seq x y z
N MET A 1 19.78 61.42 -3.30
CA MET A 1 18.64 62.15 -3.91
C MET A 1 18.66 61.88 -5.41
N VAL A 2 17.72 61.08 -5.90
CA VAL A 2 17.56 60.85 -7.35
C VAL A 2 16.67 61.96 -7.90
N ASN A 3 17.08 62.57 -9.00
CA ASN A 3 16.39 63.66 -9.68
C ASN A 3 15.02 63.17 -10.21
N GLU A 4 13.91 63.86 -9.93
CA GLU A 4 12.56 63.48 -10.39
C GLU A 4 12.49 63.34 -11.93
N ALA A 5 13.29 64.12 -12.66
CA ALA A 5 13.41 64.01 -14.12
C ALA A 5 14.06 62.69 -14.60
N ALA A 6 14.83 62.00 -13.75
CA ALA A 6 15.39 60.70 -14.08
C ALA A 6 14.34 59.57 -13.94
N ILE A 7 13.40 59.71 -13.00
CA ILE A 7 12.33 58.74 -12.76
C ILE A 7 11.33 58.71 -13.92
N GLU A 8 11.09 59.84 -14.60
CA GLU A 8 10.25 59.89 -15.82
C GLU A 8 10.91 59.23 -17.05
N SER A 9 12.25 59.08 -17.05
CA SER A 9 13.02 58.53 -18.17
C SER A 9 13.43 57.06 -18.02
N PHE A 10 13.37 56.49 -16.80
CA PHE A 10 13.76 55.11 -16.52
C PHE A 10 12.61 54.34 -15.86
N HIS A 11 12.29 53.16 -16.38
CA HIS A 11 11.20 52.30 -15.90
C HIS A 11 11.56 51.54 -14.60
N PHE A 12 11.88 52.24 -13.52
CA PHE A 12 12.07 51.64 -12.18
C PHE A 12 11.71 52.62 -11.05
N THR A 13 11.39 52.10 -9.87
CA THR A 13 11.06 52.89 -8.68
C THR A 13 11.91 52.47 -7.47
N PHE A 14 12.13 53.39 -6.54
CA PHE A 14 12.71 53.06 -5.23
C PHE A 14 11.60 52.90 -4.19
N LEU A 15 11.72 51.87 -3.35
CA LEU A 15 10.81 51.54 -2.26
C LEU A 15 11.63 51.32 -0.99
N SER A 16 11.03 51.58 0.17
CA SER A 16 11.61 51.23 1.46
C SER A 16 10.62 50.37 2.25
N VAL A 17 11.08 49.26 2.80
CA VAL A 17 10.29 48.34 3.62
C VAL A 17 10.87 48.34 5.03
N ASP A 18 10.05 48.58 6.05
CA ASP A 18 10.44 48.47 7.46
C ASP A 18 10.24 47.03 7.92
N ILE A 19 11.31 46.38 8.41
CA ILE A 19 11.30 44.99 8.89
C ILE A 19 11.35 44.88 10.42
N SER A 20 11.31 46.03 11.12
CA SER A 20 11.34 46.10 12.58
C SER A 20 9.99 45.73 13.20
N ASN A 21 10.05 45.10 14.38
CA ASN A 21 8.88 44.95 15.26
C ASN A 21 8.92 46.03 16.36
N ASP A 22 7.85 46.19 17.15
CA ASP A 22 7.75 47.17 18.26
C ASP A 22 8.91 47.14 19.29
N LYS A 23 9.72 46.08 19.30
CA LYS A 23 10.88 45.89 20.20
C LYS A 23 12.23 46.11 19.54
N ASP A 24 12.26 46.24 18.22
CA ASP A 24 13.48 46.40 17.42
C ASP A 24 13.74 47.90 17.17
N GLN A 25 15.00 48.28 16.92
CA GLN A 25 15.26 49.59 16.31
C GLN A 25 14.75 49.56 14.86
N SER A 26 14.21 50.69 14.35
CA SER A 26 13.72 50.76 12.97
C SER A 26 14.82 50.31 12.02
N GLU A 27 14.51 49.29 11.22
CA GLU A 27 15.43 48.66 10.31
C GLU A 27 14.79 48.63 8.92
N LEU A 28 15.28 49.52 8.04
CA LEU A 28 14.76 49.68 6.69
C LEU A 28 15.55 48.85 5.69
N ILE A 29 14.85 48.30 4.70
CA ILE A 29 15.42 47.72 3.48
C ILE A 29 15.06 48.64 2.31
N ASN A 30 16.08 49.13 1.60
CA ASN A 30 15.92 49.97 0.42
C ASN A 30 15.94 49.11 -0.84
N LEU A 31 14.92 49.23 -1.68
CA LEU A 31 14.71 48.37 -2.83
C LEU A 31 14.60 49.23 -4.10
N LEU A 32 15.30 48.81 -5.14
CA LEU A 32 14.98 49.07 -6.52
C LEU A 32 13.87 48.10 -6.96
N HIS A 33 12.92 48.59 -7.74
CA HIS A 33 11.80 47.81 -8.25
C HIS A 33 11.61 48.04 -9.74
N PHE A 34 11.44 46.94 -10.48
CA PHE A 34 11.16 46.94 -11.93
C PHE A 34 9.69 46.62 -12.16
N PRO A 35 9.04 47.17 -13.21
CA PRO A 35 7.66 46.83 -13.57
C PRO A 35 7.43 45.33 -13.81
N SER A 36 8.46 44.61 -14.26
CA SER A 36 8.43 43.17 -14.50
C SER A 36 8.71 42.30 -13.27
N THR A 37 8.74 42.87 -12.06
CA THR A 37 8.90 42.12 -10.80
C THR A 37 7.72 42.37 -9.87
N PHE A 38 7.48 41.48 -8.90
CA PHE A 38 6.43 41.70 -7.90
C PHE A 38 6.84 42.78 -6.90
N THR A 39 5.94 43.73 -6.65
CA THR A 39 6.09 44.75 -5.61
C THR A 39 5.83 44.14 -4.22
N PRO A 40 6.52 44.56 -3.15
CA PRO A 40 6.13 44.17 -1.80
C PRO A 40 4.69 44.62 -1.51
N GLU A 41 3.83 43.67 -1.22
CA GLU A 41 2.40 43.86 -0.97
C GLU A 41 1.92 42.97 0.19
N GLU A 42 0.61 43.03 0.52
CA GLU A 42 0.01 42.31 1.65
C GLU A 42 0.33 40.80 1.68
N TRP A 43 0.52 40.15 0.52
CA TRP A 43 0.97 38.75 0.45
C TRP A 43 2.34 38.56 1.07
N SER A 44 3.31 39.32 0.57
CA SER A 44 4.69 39.26 1.04
C SER A 44 4.85 39.77 2.48
N TYR A 45 4.05 40.77 2.89
CA TYR A 45 4.03 41.26 4.28
C TYR A 45 3.46 40.21 5.23
N THR A 46 2.31 39.63 4.91
CA THR A 46 1.71 38.55 5.72
C THR A 46 2.68 37.37 5.83
N PHE A 47 3.41 37.05 4.77
CA PHE A 47 4.40 35.99 4.79
C PHE A 47 5.56 36.30 5.74
N PHE A 48 6.16 37.49 5.65
CA PHE A 48 7.25 37.91 6.52
C PHE A 48 6.81 38.06 7.99
N GLU A 49 5.58 38.51 8.25
CA GLU A 49 4.97 38.49 9.59
C GLU A 49 4.90 37.06 10.15
N GLY A 50 4.53 36.09 9.31
CA GLY A 50 4.53 34.67 9.68
C GLY A 50 5.92 34.13 9.98
N LEU A 51 6.92 34.48 9.15
CA LEU A 51 8.33 34.12 9.39
C LEU A 51 8.88 34.78 10.67
N SER A 52 8.45 36.00 10.97
CA SER A 52 8.86 36.75 12.17
C SER A 52 8.24 36.25 13.48
N ARG A 53 7.32 35.28 13.44
CA ARG A 53 6.77 34.63 14.64
C ARG A 53 7.66 33.52 15.19
N TYR A 54 8.67 33.11 14.44
CA TYR A 54 9.63 32.10 14.88
C TYR A 54 10.73 32.73 15.74
N ASP A 55 11.22 31.95 16.71
CA ASP A 55 12.44 32.30 17.44
C ASP A 55 13.64 32.32 16.48
N ALA A 56 14.59 33.24 16.65
CA ALA A 56 15.73 33.37 15.75
C ALA A 56 16.57 32.08 15.63
N ALA A 57 16.61 31.25 16.68
CA ALA A 57 17.26 29.94 16.68
C ALA A 57 16.72 28.97 15.61
N GLU A 58 15.50 29.21 15.11
CA GLU A 58 14.89 28.41 14.05
C GLU A 58 15.54 28.62 12.69
N PHE A 59 16.28 29.71 12.48
CA PHE A 59 16.95 30.04 11.22
C PHE A 59 18.47 30.30 11.39
N GLN A 60 18.94 30.58 12.60
CA GLN A 60 20.34 30.89 12.87
C GLN A 60 21.27 29.75 12.47
N ASN A 61 22.37 30.08 11.78
CA ASN A 61 23.39 29.12 11.30
C ASN A 61 22.84 27.98 10.42
N LYS A 62 21.67 28.14 9.83
CA LYS A 62 21.03 27.17 8.93
C LYS A 62 21.15 27.57 7.46
N ASN A 63 21.03 26.60 6.57
CA ASN A 63 20.93 26.81 5.13
C ASN A 63 19.45 26.95 4.77
N LEU A 64 19.08 28.10 4.21
CA LEU A 64 17.71 28.42 3.82
C LEU A 64 17.60 28.62 2.32
N VAL A 65 16.44 28.37 1.74
CA VAL A 65 16.14 28.70 0.35
C VAL A 65 14.72 29.26 0.23
N GLU A 66 14.62 30.39 -0.47
CA GLU A 66 13.36 31.06 -0.81
C GLU A 66 12.96 30.71 -2.24
N LEU A 67 11.70 30.29 -2.42
CA LEU A 67 11.07 30.07 -3.72
C LEU A 67 10.21 31.28 -4.10
N GLY A 68 10.44 31.82 -5.29
CA GLY A 68 9.76 33.02 -5.79
C GLY A 68 10.22 34.28 -5.07
N CYS A 69 11.54 34.52 -5.04
CA CYS A 69 12.10 35.63 -4.25
C CYS A 69 11.76 37.02 -4.79
N GLY A 70 11.27 37.14 -6.03
CA GLY A 70 10.88 38.41 -6.63
C GLY A 70 12.04 39.40 -6.65
N ASN A 71 11.88 40.53 -5.97
CA ASN A 71 12.93 41.55 -5.86
C ASN A 71 13.95 41.29 -4.72
N GLY A 72 13.85 40.15 -4.02
CA GLY A 72 14.80 39.65 -3.03
C GLY A 72 14.64 40.20 -1.62
N TRP A 73 13.61 41.01 -1.34
CA TRP A 73 13.50 41.71 -0.07
C TRP A 73 13.34 40.79 1.15
N ILE A 74 12.57 39.69 1.03
CA ILE A 74 12.41 38.71 2.12
C ILE A 74 13.72 37.96 2.33
N THR A 75 14.40 37.53 1.26
CA THR A 75 15.72 36.89 1.33
C THR A 75 16.71 37.75 2.13
N ILE A 76 16.75 39.06 1.83
CA ILE A 76 17.59 40.04 2.52
C ILE A 76 17.14 40.21 3.97
N ALA A 77 15.84 40.37 4.23
CA ALA A 77 15.29 40.51 5.57
C ALA A 77 15.62 39.31 6.47
N MET A 78 15.51 38.09 5.93
CA MET A 78 15.83 36.85 6.63
C MET A 78 17.31 36.80 7.04
N ALA A 79 18.22 37.23 6.16
CA ALA A 79 19.64 37.28 6.46
C ALA A 79 19.98 38.31 7.54
N LYS A 80 19.38 39.51 7.49
CA LYS A 80 19.61 40.57 8.49
C LYS A 80 19.08 40.20 9.87
N LYS A 81 17.85 39.69 9.94
CA LYS A 81 17.11 39.47 11.20
C LYS A 81 17.48 38.18 11.92
N PHE A 82 17.81 37.11 11.18
CA PHE A 82 17.92 35.77 11.78
C PHE A 82 19.28 35.09 11.67
N GLY A 83 20.31 35.76 11.11
CA GLY A 83 21.68 35.24 11.11
C GLY A 83 21.86 33.81 10.55
N PRO A 84 21.27 33.46 9.40
CA PRO A 84 21.47 32.15 8.76
C PRO A 84 22.92 31.95 8.32
N ARG A 85 23.29 30.69 8.05
CA ARG A 85 24.60 30.36 7.45
C ARG A 85 24.61 30.76 5.98
N LYS A 86 23.54 30.46 5.26
CA LYS A 86 23.37 30.78 3.85
C LYS A 86 21.89 30.89 3.51
N VAL A 87 21.51 31.85 2.67
CA VAL A 87 20.16 32.00 2.12
C VAL A 87 20.25 32.11 0.61
N PHE A 88 19.47 31.30 -0.09
CA PHE A 88 19.38 31.32 -1.54
C PHE A 88 18.01 31.86 -1.96
N GLY A 89 17.96 32.90 -2.78
CA GLY A 89 16.72 33.35 -3.41
C GLY A 89 16.59 32.81 -4.83
N LEU A 90 15.52 32.08 -5.10
CA LEU A 90 15.23 31.48 -6.41
C LEU A 90 14.02 32.16 -7.05
N ASP A 91 14.13 32.47 -8.33
CA ASP A 91 13.02 32.99 -9.13
C ASP A 91 13.17 32.53 -10.58
N ILE A 92 12.06 32.24 -11.25
CA ILE A 92 12.09 31.84 -12.67
C ILE A 92 12.36 33.04 -13.58
N ASN A 93 12.05 34.26 -13.14
CA ASN A 93 12.21 35.46 -13.94
C ASN A 93 13.65 36.02 -13.82
N PRO A 94 14.42 36.07 -14.92
CA PRO A 94 15.80 36.56 -14.89
C PRO A 94 15.91 38.03 -14.45
N ARG A 95 14.89 38.87 -14.71
CA ARG A 95 14.89 40.28 -14.27
C ARG A 95 14.68 40.40 -12.75
N ALA A 96 13.89 39.51 -12.17
CA ALA A 96 13.73 39.40 -10.73
C ALA A 96 15.10 39.13 -10.06
N ILE A 97 15.86 38.18 -10.59
CA ILE A 97 17.21 37.86 -10.09
C ILE A 97 18.20 39.02 -10.22
N ILE A 98 18.19 39.74 -11.34
CA ILE A 98 19.01 40.95 -11.51
C ILE A 98 18.61 42.01 -10.47
N CYS A 99 17.30 42.25 -10.31
CA CYS A 99 16.76 43.18 -9.33
C CYS A 99 17.20 42.82 -7.91
N SER A 100 17.09 41.56 -7.52
CA SER A 100 17.50 41.03 -6.22
C SER A 100 18.98 41.20 -5.94
N LYS A 101 19.84 41.00 -6.94
CA LYS A 101 21.29 41.25 -6.82
C LYS A 101 21.59 42.73 -6.62
N ILE A 102 20.91 43.62 -7.33
CA ILE A 102 21.06 45.07 -7.11
C ILE A 102 20.58 45.45 -5.71
N ASN A 103 19.43 44.93 -5.29
CA ASN A 103 18.86 45.15 -3.96
C ASN A 103 19.77 44.62 -2.85
N LEU A 104 20.48 43.51 -3.08
CA LEU A 104 21.51 43.06 -2.16
C LEU A 104 22.58 44.14 -1.97
N TYR A 105 23.18 44.64 -3.06
CA TYR A 105 24.21 45.68 -2.99
C TYR A 105 23.72 46.98 -2.33
N LEU A 106 22.43 47.33 -2.50
CA LEU A 106 21.82 48.50 -1.85
C LEU A 106 21.68 48.36 -0.33
N ASN A 107 21.73 47.14 0.21
CA ASN A 107 21.49 46.86 1.63
C ASN A 107 22.69 46.24 2.37
N VAL A 108 23.75 45.84 1.65
CA VAL A 108 24.97 45.26 2.23
C VAL A 108 26.15 46.23 2.27
N LEU A 109 25.99 47.47 1.81
CA LEU A 109 27.03 48.50 1.86
C LEU A 109 26.53 49.70 2.69
N ASP A 110 27.33 50.15 3.65
CA ASP A 110 27.06 51.39 4.38
C ASP A 110 27.44 52.64 3.56
N ASP A 111 27.18 53.85 4.09
CA ASP A 111 27.52 55.12 3.43
C ASP A 111 29.04 55.31 3.18
N GLN A 112 29.88 54.49 3.82
CA GLN A 112 31.33 54.47 3.66
C GLN A 112 31.80 53.30 2.79
N VAL A 113 30.87 52.55 2.16
CA VAL A 113 31.14 51.39 1.30
C VAL A 113 31.79 50.22 2.06
N ASN A 114 31.55 50.12 3.37
CA ASN A 114 31.91 48.93 4.14
C ASN A 114 30.77 47.90 4.13
N ASP A 115 31.12 46.63 4.25
CA ASP A 115 30.14 45.55 4.35
C ASP A 115 29.28 45.69 5.62
N VAL A 116 27.96 45.70 5.43
CA VAL A 116 26.98 45.60 6.50
C VAL A 116 26.96 44.18 7.03
N LYS A 117 27.04 44.07 8.36
CA LYS A 117 27.04 42.81 9.09
C LYS A 117 25.62 42.45 9.51
N ASP A 118 25.34 41.15 9.62
CA ASP A 118 24.08 40.68 10.20
C ASP A 118 23.98 41.02 11.70
N ASN A 119 22.75 41.03 12.23
CA ASN A 119 22.45 41.49 13.58
C ASN A 119 22.84 40.50 14.70
N LEU A 120 23.22 39.26 14.38
CA LEU A 120 23.38 38.17 15.35
C LEU A 120 24.80 37.63 15.45
N ASN A 121 25.41 37.30 14.32
CA ASN A 121 26.74 36.72 14.18
C ASN A 121 27.80 37.78 13.85
N GLY A 122 27.41 38.95 13.34
CA GLY A 122 28.35 40.01 12.94
C GLY A 122 29.18 39.65 11.70
N GLU A 123 28.66 38.76 10.86
CA GLU A 123 29.27 38.34 9.60
C GLU A 123 28.71 39.18 8.44
N ASN A 124 29.49 39.30 7.35
CA ASN A 124 29.09 40.11 6.19
C ASN A 124 27.86 39.51 5.49
N LEU A 125 26.83 40.32 5.25
CA LEU A 125 25.60 39.88 4.59
C LEU A 125 25.83 39.41 3.14
N ILE A 126 26.78 40.03 2.43
CA ILE A 126 27.11 39.69 1.04
C ILE A 126 27.61 38.25 0.90
N ASP A 127 28.27 37.71 1.92
CA ASP A 127 28.77 36.34 1.93
C ASP A 127 27.67 35.31 2.21
N LYS A 128 26.50 35.75 2.71
CA LYS A 128 25.40 34.88 3.13
C LYS A 128 24.33 34.68 2.07
N ILE A 129 24.19 35.60 1.12
CA ILE A 129 23.03 35.65 0.23
C ILE A 129 23.46 35.38 -1.21
N GLU A 130 22.72 34.51 -1.89
CA GLU A 130 22.91 34.23 -3.32
C GLU A 130 21.57 34.19 -4.05
N PHE A 131 21.55 34.65 -5.31
CA PHE A 131 20.34 34.66 -6.15
C PHE A 131 20.57 33.94 -7.47
N TYR A 132 19.64 33.05 -7.82
CA TYR A 132 19.73 32.20 -9.01
C TYR A 132 18.42 32.14 -9.77
N GLU A 133 18.52 32.18 -11.10
CA GLU A 133 17.40 31.87 -11.98
C GLU A 133 17.09 30.37 -11.88
N SER A 134 15.85 30.03 -11.54
CA SER A 134 15.45 28.64 -11.29
C SER A 134 13.94 28.46 -11.40
N ASP A 135 13.52 27.40 -12.09
CA ASP A 135 12.16 26.87 -11.95
C ASP A 135 12.07 26.09 -10.62
N LEU A 136 11.48 26.71 -9.60
CA LEU A 136 11.43 26.20 -8.22
C LEU A 136 12.83 25.77 -7.75
N LEU A 137 13.01 24.51 -7.33
CA LEU A 137 14.29 23.98 -6.84
C LEU A 137 15.17 23.39 -7.96
N GLY A 138 14.79 23.56 -9.24
CA GLY A 138 15.49 22.98 -10.40
C GLY A 138 16.99 23.26 -10.42
N TYR A 139 17.42 24.45 -10.00
CA TYR A 139 18.84 24.81 -9.88
C TYR A 139 19.65 23.85 -8.98
N PHE A 140 19.03 23.25 -7.96
CA PHE A 140 19.69 22.38 -6.98
C PHE A 140 19.47 20.88 -7.23
N ILE A 141 18.40 20.46 -7.91
CA ILE A 141 18.04 19.03 -8.07
C ILE A 141 19.16 18.19 -8.70
N ASN A 142 20.01 18.79 -9.54
CA ASN A 142 21.14 18.11 -10.21
C ASN A 142 22.52 18.53 -9.67
N LYS A 143 22.59 19.26 -8.55
CA LYS A 143 23.84 19.70 -7.94
C LYS A 143 24.08 18.94 -6.64
N GLU A 144 25.02 17.99 -6.66
CA GLU A 144 25.47 17.32 -5.44
C GLU A 144 26.63 18.06 -4.74
N PRO A 145 26.61 18.22 -3.39
CA PRO A 145 25.49 18.09 -2.47
C PRO A 145 25.01 19.45 -1.92
N CYS A 146 23.75 19.82 -2.18
CA CYS A 146 23.05 20.92 -1.50
C CYS A 146 21.83 20.40 -0.72
N HIS A 147 21.83 20.58 0.61
CA HIS A 147 20.70 20.24 1.47
C HIS A 147 20.32 21.43 2.36
N PHE A 148 19.01 21.62 2.56
CA PHE A 148 18.45 22.78 3.26
C PHE A 148 17.79 22.40 4.57
N ASP A 149 17.91 23.27 5.56
CA ASP A 149 17.22 23.15 6.84
C ASP A 149 15.81 23.74 6.77
N VAL A 150 15.64 24.82 5.99
CA VAL A 150 14.34 25.47 5.75
C VAL A 150 14.20 25.78 4.27
N ILE A 151 13.06 25.40 3.71
CA ILE A 151 12.64 25.83 2.37
C ILE A 151 11.38 26.65 2.56
N PHE A 152 11.33 27.88 2.05
CA PHE A 152 10.18 28.74 2.26
C PHE A 152 9.82 29.46 0.97
N GLY A 153 8.57 29.88 0.81
CA GLY A 153 8.18 30.62 -0.39
C GLY A 153 6.76 31.16 -0.34
N CYS A 154 6.59 32.27 -1.05
CA CYS A 154 5.29 32.83 -1.39
C CYS A 154 5.16 32.77 -2.91
N ILE A 155 4.79 31.59 -3.43
CA ILE A 155 4.74 31.35 -4.87
C ILE A 155 3.30 31.46 -5.41
N PRO A 156 3.13 31.77 -6.71
CA PRO A 156 1.82 32.03 -7.30
C PRO A 156 0.82 30.87 -7.22
N GLN A 157 -0.47 31.21 -7.26
CA GLN A 157 -1.60 30.28 -7.28
C GLN A 157 -2.49 30.54 -8.50
N VAL A 158 -2.25 29.80 -9.58
CA VAL A 158 -2.93 30.00 -10.88
C VAL A 158 -3.78 28.78 -11.25
N LEU A 159 -5.07 29.01 -11.52
CA LEU A 159 -6.06 27.95 -11.83
C LEU A 159 -5.91 27.39 -13.25
N TYR A 160 -5.95 26.06 -13.39
CA TYR A 160 -5.99 25.35 -14.69
C TYR A 160 -7.10 24.28 -14.71
N PRO A 161 -8.35 24.62 -15.06
CA PRO A 161 -9.44 23.65 -15.19
C PRO A 161 -9.31 22.79 -16.46
N GLU A 162 -9.84 21.56 -16.46
CA GLU A 162 -9.73 20.55 -17.54
C GLU A 162 -10.05 21.04 -18.97
N ASN A 163 -10.91 22.06 -19.12
CA ASN A 163 -11.31 22.66 -20.40
C ASN A 163 -10.67 24.02 -20.70
N SER A 164 -9.59 24.40 -20.01
CA SER A 164 -8.88 25.65 -20.29
C SER A 164 -8.03 25.53 -21.55
N THR A 165 -8.56 25.97 -22.70
CA THR A 165 -7.74 26.35 -23.86
C THR A 165 -7.06 27.69 -23.55
N ILE A 166 -5.94 27.65 -22.82
CA ILE A 166 -5.05 28.81 -22.66
C ILE A 166 -3.69 28.42 -23.25
N ASP A 167 -3.69 27.97 -24.51
CA ASP A 167 -2.50 27.98 -25.37
C ASP A 167 -2.50 29.19 -26.31
N GLU A 168 -3.52 30.06 -26.20
CA GLU A 168 -3.60 31.29 -26.98
C GLU A 168 -3.47 32.49 -26.05
N ILE A 169 -2.55 33.38 -26.45
CA ILE A 169 -2.27 34.73 -25.92
C ILE A 169 -1.11 34.77 -24.91
N ILE A 170 0.13 34.80 -25.43
CA ILE A 170 1.04 35.88 -25.06
C ILE A 170 1.67 36.44 -26.33
N ASN A 171 1.46 37.73 -26.57
CA ASN A 171 2.09 38.45 -27.67
C ASN A 171 3.54 38.74 -27.23
N GLU A 172 4.53 38.04 -27.78
CA GLU A 172 5.97 38.18 -27.45
C GLU A 172 6.53 39.61 -27.64
N ASN A 173 5.73 40.53 -28.18
CA ASN A 173 6.11 41.91 -28.49
C ASN A 173 6.13 42.88 -27.29
N GLN A 174 5.74 42.44 -26.08
CA GLN A 174 5.83 43.22 -24.83
C GLN A 174 6.59 42.43 -23.74
N ILE A 175 7.90 42.67 -23.65
CA ILE A 175 8.84 41.88 -22.82
C ILE A 175 8.50 41.96 -21.32
N ASP A 176 8.04 43.10 -20.81
CA ASP A 176 7.74 43.28 -19.38
C ASP A 176 6.49 42.49 -18.94
N ASP A 177 5.40 42.56 -19.70
CA ASP A 177 4.16 41.83 -19.40
C ASP A 177 4.35 40.31 -19.54
N PHE A 178 5.12 39.88 -20.55
CA PHE A 178 5.51 38.47 -20.70
C PHE A 178 6.29 37.97 -19.48
N LEU A 179 7.29 38.73 -19.02
CA LEU A 179 8.11 38.31 -17.87
C LEU A 179 7.33 38.34 -16.55
N TYR A 180 6.39 39.28 -16.39
CA TYR A 180 5.47 39.29 -15.24
C TYR A 180 4.54 38.07 -15.26
N ALA A 181 3.97 37.73 -16.42
CA ALA A 181 3.18 36.50 -16.59
C ALA A 181 4.04 35.22 -16.42
N TYR A 182 5.30 35.26 -16.83
CA TYR A 182 6.26 34.17 -16.62
C TYR A 182 6.56 33.94 -15.13
N SER A 183 6.70 35.02 -14.36
CA SER A 183 6.79 34.96 -12.89
C SER A 183 5.53 34.38 -12.22
N ASN A 184 4.39 34.32 -12.90
CA ASN A 184 3.17 33.66 -12.42
C ASN A 184 3.16 32.14 -12.62
N TYR A 185 4.17 31.55 -13.27
CA TYR A 185 4.22 30.10 -13.55
C TYR A 185 2.96 29.60 -14.27
N CYS A 186 2.56 30.30 -15.33
CA CYS A 186 1.31 30.06 -16.07
C CYS A 186 1.29 28.76 -16.91
N ALA A 187 2.00 27.72 -16.52
CA ALA A 187 1.92 26.41 -17.16
C ALA A 187 1.14 25.42 -16.29
N LYS A 188 0.37 24.52 -16.92
CA LYS A 188 -0.24 23.38 -16.22
C LYS A 188 0.85 22.50 -15.62
N GLN A 189 0.68 22.08 -14.36
CA GLN A 189 1.71 21.35 -13.62
C GLN A 189 1.54 19.83 -13.72
N GLY A 190 0.35 19.35 -14.08
CA GLY A 190 0.02 17.93 -14.23
C GLY A 190 -0.61 17.31 -12.99
N TYR A 191 -1.14 18.12 -12.07
CA TYR A 191 -1.67 17.64 -10.78
C TYR A 191 -3.17 17.91 -10.66
N VAL A 192 -3.88 17.12 -9.85
CA VAL A 192 -5.29 17.42 -9.49
C VAL A 192 -5.38 18.79 -8.79
N GLU A 193 -4.32 19.20 -8.12
CA GLU A 193 -4.21 20.50 -7.47
C GLU A 193 -4.16 21.70 -8.43
N ASP A 194 -3.92 21.49 -9.74
CA ASP A 194 -4.01 22.53 -10.78
C ASP A 194 -5.41 23.16 -10.85
N PHE A 195 -6.46 22.37 -10.62
CA PHE A 195 -7.84 22.84 -10.59
C PHE A 195 -8.10 23.88 -9.49
N PHE A 196 -7.26 23.92 -8.46
CA PHE A 196 -7.39 24.81 -7.30
C PHE A 196 -6.31 25.90 -7.28
N GLY A 197 -5.46 25.95 -8.30
CA GLY A 197 -4.32 26.85 -8.34
C GLY A 197 -3.22 26.47 -7.35
N LEU A 198 -3.14 25.19 -6.99
CA LEU A 198 -2.18 24.64 -6.03
C LEU A 198 -1.15 23.72 -6.67
N GLY A 199 -1.22 23.48 -7.99
CA GLY A 199 -0.29 22.60 -8.71
C GLY A 199 1.18 23.00 -8.55
N LEU A 200 1.48 24.30 -8.54
CA LEU A 200 2.85 24.77 -8.34
C LEU A 200 3.37 24.45 -6.93
N ILE A 201 2.51 24.60 -5.92
CA ILE A 201 2.84 24.25 -4.52
C ILE A 201 3.02 22.74 -4.39
N ALA A 202 2.17 21.93 -5.02
CA ALA A 202 2.30 20.48 -5.08
C ALA A 202 3.68 20.07 -5.63
N ARG A 203 4.05 20.60 -6.80
CA ARG A 203 5.37 20.34 -7.41
C ARG A 203 6.51 20.82 -6.51
N ALA A 204 6.38 21.98 -5.88
CA ALA A 204 7.39 22.49 -4.96
C ALA A 204 7.61 21.56 -3.77
N VAL A 205 6.53 21.10 -3.12
CA VAL A 205 6.59 20.14 -2.00
C VAL A 205 7.29 18.84 -2.42
N GLU A 206 6.99 18.32 -3.61
CA GLU A 206 7.61 17.09 -4.12
C GLU A 206 9.11 17.28 -4.41
N GLN A 207 9.51 18.40 -5.01
CA GLN A 207 10.92 18.73 -5.20
C GLN A 207 11.68 18.91 -3.88
N CYS A 208 11.02 19.44 -2.85
CA CYS A 208 11.59 19.61 -1.51
C CYS A 208 12.02 18.27 -0.89
N ILE A 209 11.30 17.17 -1.16
CA ILE A 209 11.54 15.86 -0.54
C ILE A 209 12.99 15.41 -0.72
N SER A 210 13.60 15.63 -1.89
CA SER A 210 15.01 15.25 -2.12
C SER A 210 16.05 16.18 -1.49
N LEU A 211 15.70 17.45 -1.23
CA LEU A 211 16.66 18.49 -0.86
C LEU A 211 16.59 18.93 0.61
N ILE A 212 15.50 18.61 1.30
CA ILE A 212 15.34 18.92 2.72
C ILE A 212 16.14 17.94 3.60
N LYS A 213 16.72 18.47 4.69
CA LYS A 213 17.36 17.66 5.73
C LYS A 213 16.34 16.98 6.64
N VAL A 214 16.76 15.92 7.31
CA VAL A 214 15.99 15.31 8.40
C VAL A 214 15.75 16.36 9.48
N GLY A 215 14.48 16.54 9.89
CA GLY A 215 14.07 17.60 10.82
C GLY A 215 13.94 19.00 10.22
N GLY A 216 14.18 19.14 8.91
CA GLY A 216 13.92 20.40 8.20
C GLY A 216 12.42 20.68 8.04
N LYS A 217 12.08 21.92 7.70
CA LYS A 217 10.70 22.40 7.54
C LYS A 217 10.49 23.16 6.25
N LEU A 218 9.27 23.09 5.73
CA LEU A 218 8.80 23.94 4.63
C LEU A 218 7.89 25.02 5.20
N ILE A 219 7.98 26.25 4.71
CA ILE A 219 7.12 27.36 5.15
C ILE A 219 6.51 28.04 3.93
N PHE A 220 5.20 27.90 3.74
CA PHE A 220 4.50 28.45 2.58
C PHE A 220 3.46 29.46 3.00
N ASN A 221 3.37 30.57 2.27
CA ASN A 221 2.22 31.45 2.30
C ASN A 221 1.22 31.04 1.23
N ILE A 222 -0.03 30.78 1.63
CA ILE A 222 -1.04 30.15 0.77
C ILE A 222 -2.34 30.94 0.85
N GLY A 223 -2.89 31.29 -0.31
CA GLY A 223 -4.22 31.86 -0.43
C GLY A 223 -5.31 30.86 -0.06
N GLY A 224 -6.26 31.33 0.75
CA GLY A 224 -7.33 30.57 1.38
C GLY A 224 -8.50 30.21 0.48
N ARG A 225 -8.50 30.66 -0.79
CA ARG A 225 -9.65 30.54 -1.69
C ARG A 225 -10.15 29.09 -1.85
N PRO A 226 -9.28 28.07 -2.02
CA PRO A 226 -9.73 26.67 -2.12
C PRO A 226 -10.38 26.11 -0.85
N GLY A 227 -10.24 26.83 0.28
CA GLY A 227 -10.75 26.43 1.58
C GLY A 227 -9.83 25.49 2.35
N LYS A 228 -9.95 25.54 3.67
CA LYS A 228 -8.99 24.91 4.60
C LYS A 228 -8.72 23.42 4.30
N LYS A 229 -9.77 22.64 4.03
CA LYS A 229 -9.65 21.19 3.80
C LYS A 229 -8.81 20.85 2.57
N ILE A 230 -8.96 21.60 1.48
CA ILE A 230 -8.20 21.37 0.25
C ILE A 230 -6.74 21.75 0.48
N LEU A 231 -6.50 22.86 1.17
CA LEU A 231 -5.15 23.30 1.50
C LEU A 231 -4.40 22.30 2.39
N GLU A 232 -5.04 21.77 3.43
CA GLU A 232 -4.41 20.76 4.30
C GLU A 232 -4.16 19.44 3.54
N ARG A 233 -5.15 19.00 2.73
CA ARG A 233 -5.05 17.75 1.95
C ARG A 233 -3.90 17.74 0.95
N LEU A 234 -3.55 18.88 0.34
CA LEU A 234 -2.39 19.04 -0.54
C LEU A 234 -1.09 18.52 0.10
N PHE A 235 -0.89 18.81 1.39
CA PHE A 235 0.29 18.41 2.14
C PHE A 235 0.14 17.00 2.73
N GLU A 236 -1.00 16.74 3.38
CA GLU A 236 -1.23 15.47 4.09
C GLU A 236 -1.19 14.28 3.16
N ARG A 237 -1.72 14.39 1.94
CA ARG A 237 -1.68 13.29 0.96
C ARG A 237 -0.26 12.91 0.53
N ARG A 238 0.72 13.81 0.73
CA ARG A 238 2.15 13.60 0.45
C ARG A 238 2.94 13.18 1.70
N GLY A 239 2.24 12.83 2.79
CA GLY A 239 2.86 12.44 4.06
C GLY A 239 3.45 13.61 4.85
N VAL A 240 2.99 14.83 4.59
CA VAL A 240 3.49 16.06 5.21
C VAL A 240 2.54 16.52 6.31
N ASN A 241 3.08 16.73 7.51
CA ASN A 241 2.35 17.35 8.61
C ASN A 241 2.28 18.86 8.41
N ILE A 242 1.08 19.41 8.52
CA ILE A 242 0.84 20.85 8.39
C ILE A 242 0.46 21.48 9.74
N LYS A 243 0.93 22.70 9.97
CA LYS A 243 0.57 23.55 11.13
C LYS A 243 0.38 24.99 10.66
N LYS A 244 -0.75 25.59 11.02
CA LYS A 244 -0.98 27.02 10.80
C LYS A 244 -0.15 27.87 11.76
N ILE A 245 0.68 28.76 11.23
CA ILE A 245 1.53 29.68 11.99
C ILE A 245 0.87 31.05 12.11
N TRP A 246 0.36 31.55 10.98
CA TRP A 246 -0.23 32.87 10.89
C TRP A 246 -1.33 32.91 9.85
N GLN A 247 -2.30 33.80 10.02
CA GLN A 247 -3.36 34.02 9.04
C GLN A 247 -3.87 35.45 9.12
N ARG A 248 -4.11 36.04 7.95
CA ARG A 248 -4.71 37.37 7.79
C ARG A 248 -5.77 37.31 6.69
N LYS A 249 -6.77 38.18 6.73
CA LYS A 249 -7.68 38.39 5.59
C LYS A 249 -7.15 39.56 4.78
N VAL A 250 -7.12 39.42 3.47
CA VAL A 250 -6.69 40.45 2.53
C VAL A 250 -7.80 40.72 1.53
N ILE A 251 -7.84 41.95 1.02
CA ILE A 251 -8.79 42.36 0.00
C ILE A 251 -8.43 41.63 -1.30
N GLN A 252 -9.44 41.10 -2.00
CA GLN A 252 -9.22 40.52 -3.32
C GLN A 252 -8.82 41.61 -4.31
N ALA A 253 -7.72 41.38 -5.03
CA ALA A 253 -7.28 42.30 -6.08
C ALA A 253 -8.36 42.38 -7.18
N SER A 254 -8.66 43.60 -7.64
CA SER A 254 -9.76 43.89 -8.55
C SER A 254 -9.58 43.34 -9.96
N ASP A 255 -8.35 43.02 -10.33
CA ASP A 255 -7.93 42.42 -11.60
C ASP A 255 -8.02 40.89 -11.62
N THR A 256 -8.23 40.25 -10.46
CA THR A 256 -8.33 38.79 -10.38
C THR A 256 -9.72 38.31 -10.77
N ASP A 257 -9.82 37.62 -11.91
CA ASP A 257 -11.07 36.96 -12.31
C ASP A 257 -11.36 35.70 -11.47
N ILE A 258 -12.48 35.73 -10.74
CA ILE A 258 -12.97 34.60 -9.93
C ILE A 258 -14.03 33.75 -10.65
N THR A 259 -14.40 34.09 -11.88
CA THR A 259 -15.38 33.35 -12.69
C THR A 259 -15.02 31.87 -12.90
N PRO A 260 -13.73 31.49 -13.10
CA PRO A 260 -13.37 30.07 -13.19
C PRO A 260 -13.74 29.26 -11.95
N MET A 261 -13.66 29.86 -10.76
CA MET A 261 -14.01 29.19 -9.50
C MET A 261 -15.50 28.87 -9.41
N ILE A 262 -16.36 29.74 -9.96
CA ILE A 262 -17.82 29.52 -10.01
C ILE A 262 -18.16 28.28 -10.84
N LYS A 263 -17.50 28.11 -12.00
CA LYS A 263 -17.72 26.94 -12.86
C LYS A 263 -17.36 25.63 -12.13
N ILE A 264 -16.29 25.66 -11.35
CA ILE A 264 -15.87 24.52 -10.52
C ILE A 264 -16.89 24.22 -9.43
N GLU A 265 -17.42 25.25 -8.74
CA GLU A 265 -18.49 25.07 -7.73
C GLU A 265 -19.78 24.48 -8.34
N GLU A 266 -20.08 24.78 -9.60
CA GLU A 266 -21.28 24.27 -10.28
C GLU A 266 -21.13 22.81 -10.77
N GLN A 267 -19.89 22.37 -11.01
CA GLN A 267 -19.57 21.05 -11.57
C GLN A 267 -19.11 20.05 -10.50
N SER A 268 -18.91 20.47 -9.26
CA SER A 268 -18.35 19.64 -8.20
C SER A 268 -18.95 19.94 -6.83
N SER A 269 -18.66 19.11 -5.83
CA SER A 269 -19.03 19.36 -4.43
C SER A 269 -18.11 20.37 -3.72
N ILE A 270 -17.21 21.01 -4.46
CA ILE A 270 -16.18 21.91 -3.91
C ILE A 270 -16.78 23.29 -3.72
N ARG A 271 -16.41 23.92 -2.60
CA ARG A 271 -16.85 25.26 -2.23
C ARG A 271 -15.62 26.11 -1.92
N PHE A 272 -15.44 27.18 -2.69
CA PHE A 272 -14.39 28.17 -2.42
C PHE A 272 -14.80 29.06 -1.24
N GLU A 273 -13.80 29.62 -0.56
CA GLU A 273 -13.97 30.43 0.65
C GLU A 273 -13.58 31.90 0.39
N PHE A 274 -14.59 32.77 0.35
CA PHE A 274 -14.46 34.23 0.31
C PHE A 274 -15.17 34.87 1.50
N TYR A 275 -14.90 36.15 1.76
CA TYR A 275 -15.46 36.88 2.90
C TYR A 275 -15.98 38.26 2.47
N MET A 276 -17.06 38.74 3.08
CA MET A 276 -17.68 40.05 2.77
C MET A 276 -16.96 41.23 3.45
N GLY A 277 -15.63 41.17 3.53
CA GLY A 277 -14.78 42.16 4.19
C GLY A 277 -13.82 41.55 5.22
N LEU A 278 -12.93 42.39 5.75
CA LEU A 278 -11.85 41.97 6.66
C LEU A 278 -12.34 41.43 8.01
N ASN A 279 -13.51 41.87 8.47
CA ASN A 279 -14.11 41.47 9.75
C ASN A 279 -15.17 40.36 9.61
N SER A 280 -15.38 39.81 8.41
CA SER A 280 -16.37 38.77 8.17
C SER A 280 -15.78 37.40 8.50
N ASP A 281 -16.40 36.64 9.41
CA ASP A 281 -15.88 35.32 9.85
C ASP A 281 -16.50 34.13 9.11
N GLU A 282 -17.70 34.31 8.55
CA GLU A 282 -18.34 33.26 7.76
C GLU A 282 -17.94 33.36 6.29
N PRO A 283 -17.54 32.23 5.66
CA PRO A 283 -17.18 32.23 4.25
C PRO A 283 -18.41 32.13 3.33
N ILE A 284 -18.40 32.92 2.27
CA ILE A 284 -19.34 32.86 1.14
C ILE A 284 -18.71 32.12 -0.04
N SER A 285 -19.54 31.55 -0.90
CA SER A 285 -19.10 30.84 -2.12
C SER A 285 -18.53 31.81 -3.16
N ALA A 286 -17.76 31.29 -4.13
CA ALA A 286 -17.27 32.10 -5.26
C ALA A 286 -18.42 32.77 -6.02
N LYS A 287 -19.52 32.02 -6.23
CA LYS A 287 -20.74 32.57 -6.87
C LYS A 287 -21.28 33.77 -6.09
N THR A 288 -21.45 33.63 -4.78
CA THR A 288 -21.98 34.72 -3.94
C THR A 288 -21.02 35.91 -3.92
N ALA A 289 -19.72 35.64 -3.81
CA ALA A 289 -18.67 36.67 -3.81
C ALA A 289 -18.69 37.50 -5.10
N LYS A 290 -18.84 36.85 -6.27
CA LYS A 290 -18.91 37.56 -7.56
C LYS A 290 -20.10 38.50 -7.64
N TYR A 291 -21.30 38.02 -7.31
CA TYR A 291 -22.50 38.86 -7.33
C TYR A 291 -22.44 40.00 -6.31
N TYR A 292 -21.83 39.76 -5.14
CA TYR A 292 -21.62 40.80 -4.14
C TYR A 292 -20.61 41.86 -4.61
N ALA A 293 -19.50 41.44 -5.22
CA ALA A 293 -18.49 42.33 -5.79
C ALA A 293 -19.06 43.18 -6.95
N ASP A 294 -19.84 42.56 -7.85
CA ASP A 294 -20.49 43.25 -8.97
C ASP A 294 -21.54 44.27 -8.49
N ALA A 295 -22.12 44.08 -7.31
CA ALA A 295 -23.01 45.03 -6.64
C ALA A 295 -22.26 46.14 -5.87
N GLY A 296 -20.93 46.23 -5.99
CA GLY A 296 -20.09 47.23 -5.32
C GLY A 296 -19.62 46.82 -3.93
N GLY A 297 -19.84 45.58 -3.51
CA GLY A 297 -19.32 45.02 -2.27
C GLY A 297 -17.83 44.71 -2.34
N GLN A 298 -17.13 44.78 -1.21
CA GLN A 298 -15.72 44.40 -1.13
C GLN A 298 -15.60 42.94 -0.69
N ILE A 299 -14.87 42.13 -1.45
CA ILE A 299 -14.59 40.74 -1.12
C ILE A 299 -13.15 40.55 -0.65
N CYS A 300 -12.96 39.64 0.29
CA CYS A 300 -11.67 39.28 0.86
C CYS A 300 -11.45 37.76 0.79
N HIS A 301 -10.20 37.34 0.88
CA HIS A 301 -9.81 35.94 1.13
C HIS A 301 -8.75 35.90 2.22
N SER A 302 -8.54 34.74 2.85
CA SER A 302 -7.46 34.62 3.82
C SER A 302 -6.13 34.33 3.14
N LEU A 303 -5.03 34.82 3.71
CA LEU A 303 -3.68 34.34 3.47
C LEU A 303 -3.21 33.62 4.72
N THR A 304 -2.69 32.41 4.55
CA THR A 304 -2.28 31.56 5.66
C THR A 304 -0.83 31.13 5.48
N VAL A 305 -0.02 31.37 6.50
CA VAL A 305 1.35 30.86 6.58
C VAL A 305 1.33 29.50 7.27
N TYR A 306 1.74 28.48 6.53
CA TYR A 306 1.79 27.11 6.99
C TYR A 306 3.23 26.64 7.18
N GLU A 307 3.47 26.01 8.33
CA GLU A 307 4.64 25.17 8.56
C GLU A 307 4.33 23.74 8.15
N CYS A 308 5.24 23.14 7.40
CA CYS A 308 5.12 21.80 6.88
C CYS A 308 6.33 20.97 7.30
N THR A 309 6.13 19.81 7.92
CA THR A 309 7.20 18.94 8.42
C THR A 309 6.98 17.49 8.01
N PHE A 310 8.06 16.74 7.83
CA PHE A 310 8.00 15.32 7.50
C PHE A 310 8.19 14.48 8.77
N GLN A 311 7.31 13.50 9.01
CA GLN A 311 7.50 12.57 10.14
C GLN A 311 8.60 11.56 9.86
N ASN A 312 8.58 10.95 8.66
CA ASN A 312 9.54 9.94 8.23
C ASN A 312 10.08 10.28 6.84
N LEU A 313 10.93 11.30 6.79
CA LEU A 313 11.46 11.84 5.53
C LEU A 313 12.18 10.78 4.68
N ASP A 314 12.94 9.88 5.29
CA ASP A 314 13.68 8.86 4.54
C ASP A 314 12.75 7.86 3.85
N SER A 315 11.65 7.48 4.52
CA SER A 315 10.64 6.60 3.92
C SER A 315 9.89 7.30 2.80
N ILE A 316 9.56 8.59 2.97
CA ILE A 316 8.93 9.41 1.93
C ILE A 316 9.89 9.58 0.73
N LYS A 317 11.17 9.89 0.97
CA LYS A 317 12.21 9.94 -0.08
C LYS A 317 12.26 8.64 -0.88
N ASN A 318 12.22 7.51 -0.20
CA ASN A 318 12.24 6.20 -0.84
C ASN A 318 11.00 5.96 -1.70
N ILE A 319 9.79 6.25 -1.21
CA ILE A 319 8.54 6.17 -2.00
C ILE A 319 8.62 7.05 -3.25
N PHE A 320 8.99 8.32 -3.08
CA PHE A 320 9.09 9.27 -4.19
C PHE A 320 10.23 8.95 -5.16
N SER A 321 11.21 8.14 -4.78
CA SER A 321 12.24 7.67 -5.72
C SER A 321 11.66 6.77 -6.81
N LEU A 322 10.61 5.99 -6.51
CA LEU A 322 9.85 5.23 -7.52
C LEU A 322 8.90 6.12 -8.30
N LEU A 323 8.18 7.02 -7.63
CA LEU A 323 7.14 7.85 -8.25
C LEU A 323 7.69 8.85 -9.28
N LYS A 324 9.01 9.13 -9.26
CA LYS A 324 9.68 9.95 -10.28
C LYS A 324 9.75 9.26 -11.65
N ASP A 325 9.57 7.95 -11.70
CA ASP A 325 9.58 7.18 -12.93
C ASP A 325 8.26 7.39 -13.71
N VAL A 326 8.35 7.56 -15.03
CA VAL A 326 7.20 7.82 -15.90
C VAL A 326 6.19 6.67 -15.89
N ASP A 327 6.64 5.45 -15.61
CA ASP A 327 5.74 4.31 -15.52
C ASP A 327 4.86 4.34 -14.26
N TYR A 328 5.17 5.20 -13.27
CA TYR A 328 4.46 5.30 -11.98
C TYR A 328 3.57 6.56 -11.89
N GLN A 329 3.26 7.22 -13.00
CA GLN A 329 2.45 8.46 -12.99
C GLN A 329 1.06 8.27 -12.39
N GLU A 330 0.37 7.17 -12.73
CA GLU A 330 -0.95 6.86 -12.12
C GLU A 330 -0.85 6.63 -10.61
N ALA A 331 0.21 5.96 -10.15
CA ALA A 331 0.49 5.79 -8.73
C ALA A 331 0.78 7.13 -8.03
N LEU A 332 1.45 8.07 -8.70
CA LEU A 332 1.69 9.42 -8.18
C LEU A 332 0.39 10.23 -8.10
N HIS A 333 -0.44 10.20 -9.14
CA HIS A 333 -1.75 10.86 -9.15
C HIS A 333 -2.68 10.30 -8.08
N GLY A 334 -2.65 8.98 -7.90
CA GLY A 334 -3.41 8.23 -6.91
C GLY A 334 -2.86 8.27 -5.50
N LEU A 335 -1.69 8.89 -5.26
CA LEU A 335 -1.04 8.97 -3.95
C LEU A 335 -1.98 9.63 -2.93
N ASP A 336 -2.36 8.86 -1.91
CA ASP A 336 -3.09 9.39 -0.76
C ASP A 336 -2.54 8.79 0.54
N LEU A 337 -1.88 9.66 1.31
CA LEU A 337 -1.36 9.41 2.66
C LEU A 337 -2.11 10.22 3.73
N CYS A 338 -3.24 10.82 3.38
CA CYS A 338 -4.06 11.57 4.33
C CYS A 338 -4.86 10.59 5.21
N PHE A 339 -4.68 10.71 6.53
CA PHE A 339 -5.45 9.98 7.54
C PHE A 339 -5.80 10.90 8.70
N ASN A 340 -6.95 10.67 9.33
CA ASN A 340 -7.34 11.39 10.54
C ASN A 340 -6.38 11.09 11.72
N ASP A 341 -5.86 9.86 11.78
CA ASP A 341 -4.86 9.43 12.75
C ASP A 341 -3.49 9.34 12.08
N LYS A 342 -2.52 10.09 12.62
CA LYS A 342 -1.16 10.16 12.10
C LYS A 342 -0.40 8.85 12.24
N SER A 343 -0.73 8.02 13.22
CA SER A 343 -0.10 6.71 13.40
C SER A 343 -0.43 5.76 12.24
N ILE A 344 -1.66 5.83 11.71
CA ILE A 344 -2.10 5.05 10.55
C ILE A 344 -1.37 5.53 9.28
N ALA A 345 -1.20 6.84 9.13
CA ALA A 345 -0.40 7.40 8.02
C ALA A 345 1.05 6.92 8.08
N GLU A 346 1.67 6.94 9.27
CA GLU A 346 3.04 6.45 9.48
C GLU A 346 3.16 4.95 9.12
N GLU A 347 2.21 4.13 9.54
CA GLU A 347 2.14 2.71 9.20
C GLU A 347 2.11 2.49 7.67
N LYS A 348 1.24 3.21 6.94
CA LYS A 348 1.18 3.13 5.47
C LYS A 348 2.50 3.58 4.83
N ILE A 349 3.10 4.68 5.30
CA ILE A 349 4.37 5.21 4.79
C ILE A 349 5.50 4.18 4.97
N ASN A 350 5.61 3.56 6.14
CA ASN A 350 6.65 2.56 6.42
C ASN A 350 6.48 1.33 5.51
N PHE A 351 5.25 0.85 5.35
CA PHE A 351 4.95 -0.25 4.45
C PHE A 351 5.26 0.09 2.99
N LEU A 352 4.82 1.24 2.46
CA LEU A 352 5.08 1.63 1.08
C LEU A 352 6.58 1.79 0.79
N SER A 353 7.35 2.28 1.77
CA SER A 353 8.82 2.32 1.71
C SER A 353 9.41 0.90 1.67
N ALA A 354 8.88 -0.04 2.43
CA ALA A 354 9.30 -1.44 2.38
C ALA A 354 8.92 -2.13 1.05
N LEU A 355 7.71 -1.89 0.55
CA LEU A 355 7.24 -2.37 -0.73
C LEU A 355 8.13 -1.84 -1.87
N THR A 356 8.49 -0.56 -1.82
CA THR A 356 9.44 0.06 -2.75
C THR A 356 10.76 -0.71 -2.80
N ARG A 357 11.37 -0.97 -1.63
CA ARG A 357 12.62 -1.75 -1.54
C ARG A 357 12.43 -3.17 -2.07
N LYS A 358 11.30 -3.82 -1.75
CA LYS A 358 11.01 -5.19 -2.17
C LYS A 358 10.88 -5.27 -3.70
N LEU A 359 10.13 -4.38 -4.34
CA LEU A 359 9.91 -4.38 -5.79
C LEU A 359 11.19 -4.03 -6.58
N ASN A 360 12.01 -3.11 -6.06
CA ASN A 360 13.29 -2.75 -6.69
C ASN A 360 14.33 -3.87 -6.63
N ASN A 361 14.39 -4.60 -5.51
CA ASN A 361 15.39 -5.65 -5.31
C ASN A 361 14.96 -7.03 -5.83
N MET A 362 13.70 -7.18 -6.25
CA MET A 362 13.14 -8.45 -6.71
C MET A 362 13.25 -8.57 -8.22
N SER A 363 13.89 -9.62 -8.74
CA SER A 363 13.87 -9.93 -10.17
C SER A 363 12.53 -10.55 -10.57
N PHE A 364 12.08 -11.57 -9.84
CA PHE A 364 10.82 -12.29 -10.08
C PHE A 364 10.03 -12.52 -8.79
N PHE A 365 8.72 -12.77 -8.90
CA PHE A 365 7.87 -13.09 -7.75
C PHE A 365 8.07 -14.55 -7.32
N PRO A 366 8.61 -14.81 -6.12
CA PRO A 366 8.88 -16.17 -5.67
C PRO A 366 7.60 -16.89 -5.32
N TYR A 367 7.62 -18.21 -5.46
CA TYR A 367 6.54 -19.04 -4.93
C TYR A 367 6.66 -19.15 -3.41
N GLY A 368 5.75 -18.48 -2.70
CA GLY A 368 5.83 -18.33 -1.24
C GLY A 368 5.58 -19.64 -0.49
N GLU A 369 6.35 -19.93 0.55
CA GLU A 369 6.22 -21.16 1.36
C GLU A 369 4.79 -21.37 1.87
N THR A 370 4.28 -22.61 1.80
CA THR A 370 2.93 -22.96 2.30
C THR A 370 2.79 -22.76 3.81
N LYS A 371 3.90 -22.81 4.56
CA LYS A 371 3.91 -22.49 5.99
C LYS A 371 3.83 -20.98 6.29
N GLY A 372 4.01 -20.14 5.27
CA GLY A 372 4.22 -18.70 5.40
C GLY A 372 5.70 -18.33 5.54
N GLU A 373 6.00 -17.10 5.16
CA GLU A 373 7.33 -16.51 5.13
C GLU A 373 8.04 -16.66 6.47
N THR A 374 9.25 -17.24 6.44
CA THR A 374 10.04 -17.49 7.64
C THR A 374 10.29 -16.20 8.44
N ILE A 375 10.53 -15.07 7.77
CA ILE A 375 10.76 -13.78 8.44
C ILE A 375 9.50 -13.29 9.17
N PHE A 376 8.32 -13.48 8.57
CA PHE A 376 7.06 -13.05 9.16
C PHE A 376 6.72 -13.89 10.40
N ARG A 377 6.84 -15.22 10.30
CA ARG A 377 6.67 -16.13 11.46
C ARG A 377 7.65 -15.81 12.59
N LYS A 378 8.90 -15.45 12.27
CA LYS A 378 9.89 -15.02 13.27
C LYS A 378 9.45 -13.75 13.99
N ARG A 379 8.95 -12.74 13.26
CA ARG A 379 8.49 -11.48 13.85
C ARG A 379 7.24 -11.68 14.71
N ILE A 380 6.29 -12.53 14.32
CA ILE A 380 5.13 -12.89 15.17
C ILE A 380 5.62 -13.51 16.48
N ALA A 381 6.49 -14.52 16.41
CA ALA A 381 7.03 -15.16 17.60
C ALA A 381 7.78 -14.17 18.51
N GLN A 382 8.58 -13.27 17.93
CA GLN A 382 9.27 -12.21 18.67
C GLN A 382 8.31 -11.25 19.36
N TYR A 383 7.22 -10.88 18.68
CA TYR A 383 6.18 -10.01 19.24
C TYR A 383 5.49 -10.67 20.43
N LEU A 384 5.03 -11.91 20.27
CA LEU A 384 4.41 -12.68 21.35
C LEU A 384 5.36 -12.85 22.55
N ASN A 385 6.62 -13.21 22.31
CA ASN A 385 7.59 -13.38 23.39
C ASN A 385 7.95 -12.07 24.11
N PHE A 386 7.89 -10.94 23.42
CA PHE A 386 8.22 -9.66 24.01
C PHE A 386 7.09 -9.05 24.81
N TYR A 387 5.90 -8.95 24.20
CA TYR A 387 4.76 -8.26 24.81
C TYR A 387 3.94 -9.17 25.74
N TYR A 388 3.97 -10.49 25.51
CA TYR A 388 3.20 -11.47 26.28
C TYR A 388 4.06 -12.51 26.99
N HIS A 389 5.39 -12.37 26.96
CA HIS A 389 6.32 -13.25 27.69
C HIS A 389 6.19 -14.74 27.37
N THR A 390 5.73 -15.08 26.17
CA THR A 390 5.70 -16.46 25.68
C THR A 390 7.10 -16.98 25.34
N SER A 391 7.19 -18.25 24.93
CA SER A 391 8.46 -18.93 24.59
C SER A 391 8.52 -19.50 23.16
N PHE A 392 7.62 -19.07 22.28
CA PHE A 392 7.47 -19.65 20.95
C PHE A 392 8.58 -19.24 19.98
N THR A 393 8.79 -20.10 19.00
CA THR A 393 9.63 -19.84 17.83
C THR A 393 8.78 -19.93 16.56
N HIS A 394 9.31 -19.46 15.44
CA HIS A 394 8.67 -19.56 14.12
C HIS A 394 8.24 -20.98 13.69
N GLN A 395 8.77 -22.05 14.30
CA GLN A 395 8.39 -23.44 14.01
C GLN A 395 6.98 -23.80 14.52
N HIS A 396 6.49 -23.07 15.53
CA HIS A 396 5.19 -23.27 16.16
C HIS A 396 4.05 -22.55 15.43
N LEU A 397 4.38 -21.85 14.34
CA LEU A 397 3.48 -20.96 13.62
C LEU A 397 3.25 -21.48 12.20
N LEU A 398 1.99 -21.48 11.78
CA LEU A 398 1.57 -21.67 10.40
C LEU A 398 0.76 -20.46 9.96
N ILE A 399 1.09 -19.87 8.81
CA ILE A 399 0.35 -18.72 8.27
C ILE A 399 -0.66 -19.21 7.24
N ALA A 400 -1.88 -18.70 7.32
CA ALA A 400 -2.96 -18.91 6.37
C ALA A 400 -3.50 -17.56 5.85
N PRO A 401 -4.11 -17.54 4.65
CA PRO A 401 -4.72 -16.34 4.09
C PRO A 401 -5.79 -15.74 5.02
N ASN A 402 -6.58 -16.59 5.67
CA ASN A 402 -7.63 -16.19 6.60
C ASN A 402 -8.01 -17.37 7.50
N SER A 403 -8.77 -17.09 8.57
CA SER A 403 -9.20 -18.12 9.52
C SER A 403 -10.09 -19.18 8.85
N ARG A 404 -10.93 -18.77 7.90
CA ARG A 404 -11.85 -19.63 7.15
C ARG A 404 -11.12 -20.72 6.35
N SER A 405 -10.05 -20.36 5.64
CA SER A 405 -9.19 -21.28 4.89
C SER A 405 -8.52 -22.29 5.83
N LEU A 406 -7.99 -21.81 6.96
CA LEU A 406 -7.36 -22.67 7.97
C LEU A 406 -8.35 -23.67 8.59
N ILE A 407 -9.54 -23.20 8.99
CA ILE A 407 -10.62 -24.05 9.55
C ILE A 407 -11.07 -25.09 8.52
N SER A 408 -11.19 -24.70 7.25
CA SER A 408 -11.56 -25.63 6.17
C SER A 408 -10.53 -26.75 6.03
N ASN A 409 -9.24 -26.41 6.08
CA ASN A 409 -8.15 -27.38 6.05
C ASN A 409 -8.18 -28.32 7.27
N ILE A 410 -8.49 -27.81 8.47
CA ILE A 410 -8.64 -28.62 9.69
C ILE A 410 -9.77 -29.64 9.52
N VAL A 411 -10.95 -29.22 9.07
CA VAL A 411 -12.11 -30.12 8.91
C VAL A 411 -11.90 -31.18 7.82
N ASN A 412 -11.19 -30.84 6.74
CA ASN A 412 -10.85 -31.80 5.70
C ASN A 412 -9.82 -32.84 6.17
N VAL A 413 -8.89 -32.45 7.04
CA VAL A 413 -7.84 -33.32 7.59
C VAL A 413 -8.40 -34.37 8.55
N TYR A 414 -9.37 -34.02 9.40
CA TYR A 414 -9.88 -34.91 10.46
C TYR A 414 -11.20 -35.59 10.07
N SER A 415 -11.38 -36.87 10.44
CA SER A 415 -12.59 -37.67 10.14
C SER A 415 -13.65 -37.54 11.26
N SER A 416 -14.07 -36.32 11.56
CA SER A 416 -14.97 -36.07 12.69
C SER A 416 -16.42 -36.38 12.34
N SER A 417 -17.16 -37.00 13.27
CA SER A 417 -18.61 -37.22 13.14
C SER A 417 -19.42 -36.13 13.86
N LEU A 418 -18.83 -35.46 14.85
CA LEU A 418 -19.45 -34.40 15.63
C LEU A 418 -18.46 -33.25 15.85
N ILE A 419 -18.87 -32.05 15.45
CA ILE A 419 -18.13 -30.80 15.63
C ILE A 419 -19.00 -29.84 16.44
N LEU A 420 -18.42 -29.22 17.47
CA LEU A 420 -19.01 -28.06 18.12
C LEU A 420 -18.34 -26.78 17.62
N ALA A 421 -19.13 -25.75 17.34
CA ALA A 421 -18.60 -24.47 16.86
C ALA A 421 -19.43 -23.31 17.42
N ASP A 422 -18.81 -22.22 17.86
CA ASP A 422 -19.58 -21.00 18.16
C ASP A 422 -20.26 -20.43 16.90
N THR A 423 -21.20 -19.51 17.07
CA THR A 423 -22.04 -18.97 15.99
C THR A 423 -21.26 -18.54 14.73
N ASP A 424 -20.12 -17.86 14.88
CA ASP A 424 -19.36 -17.35 13.72
C ASP A 424 -18.68 -18.49 12.96
N HIS A 425 -18.08 -19.42 13.70
CA HIS A 425 -17.45 -20.62 13.15
C HIS A 425 -18.48 -21.56 12.52
N ALA A 426 -19.62 -21.76 13.18
CA ALA A 426 -20.70 -22.59 12.69
C ALA A 426 -21.25 -22.06 11.35
N LYS A 427 -21.42 -20.73 11.22
CA LYS A 427 -21.87 -20.10 9.96
C LYS A 427 -20.96 -20.47 8.78
N HIS A 428 -19.64 -20.44 8.96
CA HIS A 428 -18.68 -20.85 7.93
C HIS A 428 -18.71 -22.35 7.67
N LEU A 429 -18.86 -23.17 8.72
CA LEU A 429 -18.80 -24.62 8.64
C LEU A 429 -20.07 -25.28 8.05
N ARG A 430 -21.23 -24.62 8.10
CA ARG A 430 -22.51 -25.15 7.57
C ARG A 430 -22.43 -25.65 6.13
N LYS A 431 -21.61 -25.02 5.28
CA LYS A 431 -21.42 -25.46 3.88
C LYS A 431 -20.76 -26.84 3.76
N TYR A 432 -20.06 -27.31 4.79
CA TYR A 432 -19.40 -28.61 4.83
C TYR A 432 -20.27 -29.69 5.52
N GLU A 433 -21.45 -29.35 6.04
CA GLU A 433 -22.36 -30.27 6.76
C GLU A 433 -23.03 -31.32 5.84
N SER A 434 -22.47 -31.57 4.66
CA SER A 434 -23.00 -32.49 3.65
C SER A 434 -22.79 -33.96 4.06
N LYS A 435 -23.70 -34.52 4.86
CA LYS A 435 -23.79 -35.94 5.30
C LYS A 435 -22.57 -36.52 6.05
N ASN A 436 -21.46 -35.78 6.18
CA ASN A 436 -20.18 -36.27 6.68
C ASN A 436 -19.99 -36.10 8.18
N PHE A 437 -20.56 -35.05 8.77
CA PHE A 437 -20.51 -34.78 10.21
C PHE A 437 -21.73 -33.99 10.67
N ILE A 438 -22.04 -34.07 11.96
CA ILE A 438 -23.06 -33.25 12.62
C ILE A 438 -22.37 -31.99 13.16
N LEU A 439 -22.88 -30.81 12.80
CA LEU A 439 -22.43 -29.53 13.31
C LEU A 439 -23.41 -29.02 14.36
N LEU A 440 -22.95 -28.77 15.59
CA LEU A 440 -23.77 -28.14 16.62
C LEU A 440 -23.20 -26.78 16.99
N GLU A 441 -24.06 -25.77 16.90
CA GLU A 441 -23.76 -24.42 17.33
C GLU A 441 -23.75 -24.35 18.88
N VAL A 442 -22.75 -23.68 19.45
CA VAL A 442 -22.58 -23.56 20.91
C VAL A 442 -22.50 -22.10 21.37
N PRO A 443 -22.94 -21.79 22.61
CA PRO A 443 -22.83 -20.44 23.15
C PRO A 443 -21.36 -20.06 23.40
N ARG A 444 -21.04 -18.76 23.35
CA ARG A 444 -19.72 -18.18 23.69
C ARG A 444 -19.39 -18.15 25.18
N SER A 445 -19.92 -19.11 25.94
CA SER A 445 -19.67 -19.27 27.36
C SER A 445 -18.86 -20.54 27.56
N SER A 446 -17.64 -20.40 28.07
CA SER A 446 -16.75 -21.55 28.27
C SER A 446 -17.35 -22.59 29.23
N THR A 447 -18.06 -22.15 30.28
CA THR A 447 -18.69 -23.05 31.25
C THR A 447 -19.82 -23.88 30.64
N LEU A 448 -20.62 -23.29 29.76
CA LEU A 448 -21.64 -24.03 29.00
C LEU A 448 -20.99 -24.96 27.98
N LEU A 449 -19.90 -24.52 27.33
CA LEU A 449 -19.14 -25.37 26.42
C LEU A 449 -18.52 -26.58 27.14
N GLU A 450 -18.01 -26.42 28.36
CA GLU A 450 -17.51 -27.53 29.18
C GLU A 450 -18.59 -28.58 29.44
N GLU A 451 -19.82 -28.14 29.74
CA GLU A 451 -20.96 -29.04 29.90
C GLU A 451 -21.26 -29.79 28.60
N LEU A 452 -21.27 -29.08 27.46
CA LEU A 452 -21.51 -29.68 26.15
C LEU A 452 -20.40 -30.68 25.77
N ILE A 453 -19.12 -30.35 25.97
CA ILE A 453 -18.00 -31.27 25.74
C ILE A 453 -18.15 -32.51 26.62
N THR A 454 -18.53 -32.32 27.88
CA THR A 454 -18.70 -33.42 28.84
C THR A 454 -19.79 -34.39 28.41
N LYS A 455 -20.92 -33.88 27.92
CA LYS A 455 -22.11 -34.66 27.58
C LYS A 455 -22.04 -35.25 26.18
N LEU A 456 -21.58 -34.47 25.21
CA LEU A 456 -21.63 -34.80 23.79
C LEU A 456 -20.34 -35.45 23.27
N LYS A 457 -19.21 -35.25 23.97
CA LYS A 457 -17.88 -35.81 23.61
C LYS A 457 -17.53 -35.57 22.14
N PRO A 458 -17.51 -34.31 21.67
CA PRO A 458 -17.19 -33.99 20.29
C PRO A 458 -15.74 -34.32 19.97
N GLN A 459 -15.44 -34.55 18.69
CA GLN A 459 -14.06 -34.78 18.25
C GLN A 459 -13.30 -33.47 18.03
N LEU A 460 -13.99 -32.44 17.51
CA LEU A 460 -13.44 -31.10 17.29
C LEU A 460 -14.33 -30.04 17.93
N VAL A 461 -13.68 -29.00 18.46
CA VAL A 461 -14.33 -27.79 18.96
C VAL A 461 -13.65 -26.57 18.35
N PHE A 462 -14.43 -25.67 17.77
CA PHE A 462 -13.99 -24.33 17.36
C PHE A 462 -14.68 -23.28 18.23
N PHE A 463 -13.91 -22.47 18.95
CA PHE A 463 -14.48 -21.59 19.96
C PHE A 463 -13.73 -20.28 20.12
N SER A 464 -14.48 -19.18 20.13
CA SER A 464 -14.04 -17.88 20.65
C SER A 464 -14.70 -17.56 21.98
N PHE A 465 -13.88 -17.11 22.94
CA PHE A 465 -14.38 -16.58 24.21
C PHE A 465 -15.26 -15.34 23.99
N ASN A 466 -16.09 -15.00 24.98
CA ASN A 466 -16.60 -13.63 25.08
C ASN A 466 -15.53 -12.70 25.68
N GLU A 467 -15.76 -11.39 25.62
CA GLU A 467 -14.79 -10.38 26.03
C GLU A 467 -14.30 -10.55 27.47
N LEU A 468 -15.21 -10.80 28.42
CA LEU A 468 -14.85 -10.98 29.83
C LEU A 468 -14.00 -12.24 30.04
N GLN A 469 -14.39 -13.36 29.44
CA GLN A 469 -13.67 -14.63 29.61
C GLN A 469 -12.35 -14.66 28.84
N SER A 470 -12.22 -13.89 27.77
CA SER A 470 -10.99 -13.78 26.97
C SER A 470 -9.79 -13.24 27.77
N LYS A 471 -10.05 -12.56 28.91
CA LYS A 471 -9.03 -11.97 29.80
C LYS A 471 -8.64 -12.87 30.98
N SER A 472 -9.28 -14.03 31.17
CA SER A 472 -9.05 -14.93 32.29
C SER A 472 -8.33 -16.21 31.86
N VAL A 473 -7.33 -16.60 32.64
CA VAL A 473 -6.54 -17.83 32.42
C VAL A 473 -7.35 -19.07 32.82
N GLU A 474 -8.13 -18.96 33.89
CA GLU A 474 -8.86 -20.08 34.50
C GLU A 474 -9.86 -20.73 33.54
N TYR A 475 -10.57 -19.93 32.74
CA TYR A 475 -11.51 -20.47 31.75
C TYR A 475 -10.82 -21.20 30.61
N PHE A 476 -9.63 -20.75 30.20
CA PHE A 476 -8.85 -21.43 29.17
C PHE A 476 -8.27 -22.74 29.70
N GLU A 477 -7.69 -22.73 30.90
CA GLU A 477 -7.19 -23.93 31.58
C GLU A 477 -8.27 -25.00 31.76
N SER A 478 -9.47 -24.59 32.19
CA SER A 478 -10.60 -25.49 32.37
C SER A 478 -11.02 -26.15 31.05
N LEU A 479 -11.10 -25.38 29.96
CA LEU A 479 -11.41 -25.90 28.63
C LEU A 479 -10.34 -26.87 28.11
N ILE A 480 -9.06 -26.58 28.34
CA ILE A 480 -7.95 -27.49 27.98
C ILE A 480 -8.13 -28.82 28.71
N SER A 481 -8.37 -28.77 30.03
CA SER A 481 -8.50 -29.94 30.90
C SER A 481 -9.69 -30.82 30.54
N ILE A 482 -10.87 -30.22 30.30
CA ILE A 482 -12.05 -31.02 29.92
C ILE A 482 -11.90 -31.62 28.52
N SER A 483 -11.29 -30.89 27.58
CA SER A 483 -11.05 -31.37 26.22
C SER A 483 -10.07 -32.54 26.23
N GLU A 484 -9.02 -32.45 27.04
CA GLU A 484 -8.10 -33.55 27.31
C GLU A 484 -8.87 -34.74 27.89
N GLN A 485 -9.69 -34.55 28.93
CA GLN A 485 -10.42 -35.65 29.57
C GLN A 485 -11.36 -36.39 28.60
N LYS A 486 -11.95 -35.68 27.63
CA LYS A 486 -12.93 -36.25 26.68
C LYS A 486 -12.36 -36.65 25.33
N GLY A 487 -11.06 -36.45 25.08
CA GLY A 487 -10.44 -36.78 23.79
C GLY A 487 -10.83 -35.82 22.66
N THR A 488 -11.12 -34.57 23.01
CA THR A 488 -11.57 -33.52 22.09
C THR A 488 -10.38 -32.66 21.66
N ARG A 489 -10.18 -32.46 20.36
CA ARG A 489 -9.23 -31.44 19.87
C ARG A 489 -9.88 -30.06 19.94
N LEU A 490 -9.19 -29.11 20.57
CA LEU A 490 -9.69 -27.78 20.88
C LEU A 490 -8.98 -26.73 20.01
N PHE A 491 -9.73 -26.02 19.19
CA PHE A 491 -9.27 -24.88 18.42
C PHE A 491 -9.88 -23.61 19.00
N VAL A 492 -9.04 -22.77 19.58
CA VAL A 492 -9.48 -21.51 20.20
C VAL A 492 -9.12 -20.34 19.31
N ASP A 493 -10.11 -19.58 18.88
CA ASP A 493 -9.90 -18.40 18.06
C ASP A 493 -9.89 -17.13 18.93
N MET A 494 -8.73 -16.44 18.95
CA MET A 494 -8.49 -15.21 19.71
C MET A 494 -8.52 -13.94 18.85
N SER A 495 -8.89 -14.02 17.57
CA SER A 495 -8.83 -12.92 16.59
C SER A 495 -9.52 -11.65 17.07
N ALA A 496 -10.69 -11.78 17.71
CA ALA A 496 -11.46 -10.64 18.19
C ALA A 496 -10.78 -9.86 19.33
N TYR A 497 -9.88 -10.51 20.08
CA TYR A 497 -9.23 -9.99 21.29
C TYR A 497 -7.71 -9.96 21.16
N PHE A 498 -7.21 -9.91 19.92
CA PHE A 498 -5.81 -9.72 19.60
C PHE A 498 -5.66 -8.46 18.77
N GLU A 499 -4.64 -7.67 19.06
CA GLU A 499 -4.28 -6.49 18.28
C GLU A 499 -2.77 -6.28 18.30
N LEU A 500 -2.25 -5.80 17.18
CA LEU A 500 -0.84 -5.43 17.07
C LEU A 500 -0.68 -4.00 17.58
N SER A 501 -0.21 -3.89 18.82
CA SER A 501 -0.01 -2.61 19.51
C SER A 501 1.33 -2.61 20.25
N SER A 502 1.87 -1.41 20.50
CA SER A 502 3.00 -1.20 21.41
C SER A 502 2.58 -1.20 22.87
N SER A 503 1.27 -1.23 23.15
CA SER A 503 0.66 -1.36 24.48
C SER A 503 -0.56 -2.28 24.39
N PRO A 504 -0.37 -3.56 24.05
CA PRO A 504 -1.48 -4.47 23.82
C PRO A 504 -2.26 -4.77 25.10
N GLU A 505 -3.57 -4.97 24.97
CA GLU A 505 -4.41 -5.40 26.10
C GLU A 505 -4.02 -6.79 26.62
N SER A 506 -4.35 -7.05 27.89
CA SER A 506 -4.17 -8.36 28.49
C SER A 506 -5.08 -9.40 27.83
N ASN A 507 -4.54 -10.59 27.61
CA ASN A 507 -5.24 -11.71 26.97
C ASN A 507 -4.97 -12.99 27.78
N GLY A 508 -6.03 -13.63 28.28
CA GLY A 508 -5.95 -14.79 29.16
C GLY A 508 -5.30 -16.01 28.52
N ILE A 509 -5.48 -16.20 27.21
CA ILE A 509 -4.81 -17.27 26.46
C ILE A 509 -3.30 -17.02 26.43
N LEU A 510 -2.88 -15.80 26.11
CA LEU A 510 -1.46 -15.45 26.03
C LEU A 510 -0.79 -15.42 27.41
N ASN A 511 -1.51 -14.98 28.45
CA ASN A 511 -1.05 -15.06 29.85
C ASN A 511 -0.87 -16.52 30.30
N TYR A 512 -1.76 -17.43 29.90
CA TYR A 512 -1.54 -18.87 30.16
C TYR A 512 -0.23 -19.35 29.54
N LEU A 513 0.04 -18.95 28.29
CA LEU A 513 1.22 -19.35 27.52
C LEU A 513 2.54 -18.72 28.01
N SER A 514 2.52 -17.72 28.88
CA SER A 514 3.75 -17.20 29.49
C SER A 514 4.33 -18.15 30.54
N GLU A 515 3.49 -19.00 31.13
CA GLU A 515 3.89 -19.91 32.22
C GLU A 515 3.75 -21.39 31.86
N ASN A 516 2.90 -21.73 30.89
CA ASN A 516 2.52 -23.10 30.57
C ASN A 516 2.86 -23.51 29.12
N THR A 517 2.97 -24.81 28.90
CA THR A 517 3.04 -25.41 27.56
C THR A 517 1.65 -25.67 27.03
N LEU A 518 1.41 -25.32 25.76
CA LEU A 518 0.20 -25.65 25.02
C LEU A 518 0.16 -27.16 24.70
N PRO A 519 -0.87 -27.90 25.16
CA PRO A 519 -0.97 -29.34 24.89
C PRO A 519 -1.21 -29.69 23.42
N ASN A 520 -0.87 -30.93 23.01
CA ASN A 520 -0.94 -31.38 21.62
C ASN A 520 -2.35 -31.37 20.99
N HIS A 521 -3.41 -31.46 21.80
CA HIS A 521 -4.79 -31.39 21.33
C HIS A 521 -5.32 -29.96 21.18
N VAL A 522 -4.52 -28.95 21.51
CA VAL A 522 -4.93 -27.54 21.52
C VAL A 522 -4.16 -26.75 20.47
N ALA A 523 -4.86 -25.93 19.71
CA ALA A 523 -4.26 -24.95 18.83
C ALA A 523 -5.00 -23.62 18.90
N ILE A 524 -4.27 -22.53 18.72
CA ILE A 524 -4.81 -21.18 18.78
C ILE A 524 -4.86 -20.60 17.37
N ILE A 525 -6.01 -20.09 16.98
CA ILE A 525 -6.24 -19.38 15.72
C ILE A 525 -6.23 -17.89 16.01
N CYS A 526 -5.52 -17.11 15.19
CA CYS A 526 -5.51 -15.65 15.31
C CYS A 526 -5.44 -14.99 13.94
N GLY A 527 -6.55 -14.39 13.52
CA GLY A 527 -6.67 -13.50 12.37
C GLY A 527 -6.29 -12.06 12.74
N LEU A 528 -5.54 -11.41 11.87
CA LEU A 528 -5.13 -10.01 12.00
C LEU A 528 -6.19 -9.07 11.40
N ILE A 529 -7.37 -9.06 12.02
CA ILE A 529 -8.60 -8.46 11.45
C ILE A 529 -8.83 -6.97 11.78
N LYS A 530 -7.96 -6.34 12.58
CA LYS A 530 -8.08 -4.94 13.03
C LYS A 530 -7.24 -3.97 12.18
N ASN A 531 -7.18 -4.21 10.88
CA ASN A 531 -6.38 -3.41 9.95
C ASN A 531 -7.12 -2.12 9.55
N ASN A 532 -6.55 -0.97 9.89
CA ASN A 532 -7.12 0.34 9.55
C ASN A 532 -6.51 0.96 8.27
N VAL A 533 -5.41 0.42 7.75
CA VAL A 533 -4.78 0.89 6.51
C VAL A 533 -5.39 0.20 5.30
N TYR A 534 -5.52 -1.14 5.35
CA TYR A 534 -6.05 -1.99 4.29
C TYR A 534 -7.08 -2.97 4.87
N SER A 535 -8.33 -2.54 4.98
CA SER A 535 -9.41 -3.31 5.62
C SER A 535 -9.76 -4.62 4.90
N ASP A 536 -9.33 -4.76 3.64
CA ASP A 536 -9.50 -5.92 2.77
C ASP A 536 -8.35 -6.94 2.90
N LEU A 537 -7.22 -6.57 3.50
CA LEU A 537 -6.14 -7.51 3.76
C LEU A 537 -6.48 -8.36 4.99
N GLU A 538 -6.53 -9.67 4.78
CA GLU A 538 -6.63 -10.66 5.84
C GLU A 538 -5.37 -11.54 5.85
N VAL A 539 -4.88 -11.84 7.06
CA VAL A 539 -3.87 -12.86 7.32
C VAL A 539 -4.21 -13.51 8.65
N CYS A 540 -4.03 -14.82 8.75
CA CYS A 540 -4.24 -15.59 9.97
C CYS A 540 -2.99 -16.40 10.31
N PHE A 541 -2.71 -16.57 11.60
CA PHE A 541 -1.73 -17.54 12.07
C PHE A 541 -2.37 -18.57 13.00
N LEU A 542 -1.94 -19.83 12.84
CA LEU A 542 -2.14 -20.90 13.81
C LEU A 542 -0.91 -20.96 14.72
N LEU A 543 -1.13 -21.07 16.02
CA LEU A 543 -0.10 -21.31 17.03
C LEU A 543 -0.34 -22.66 17.71
N THR A 544 0.63 -23.57 17.64
CA THR A 544 0.57 -24.88 18.30
C THR A 544 1.97 -25.44 18.60
N GLN A 545 2.08 -26.32 19.61
CA GLN A 545 3.30 -27.10 19.88
C GLN A 545 3.27 -28.50 19.25
N ASN A 546 2.21 -28.82 18.50
CA ASN A 546 2.05 -30.08 17.80
C ASN A 546 2.72 -30.03 16.41
N GLU A 547 3.83 -30.76 16.25
CA GLU A 547 4.58 -30.86 15.00
C GLU A 547 3.75 -31.47 13.87
N ASN A 548 3.07 -32.58 14.14
CA ASN A 548 2.24 -33.27 13.16
C ASN A 548 1.15 -32.36 12.61
N MET A 549 0.54 -31.51 13.46
CA MET A 549 -0.49 -30.56 13.04
C MET A 549 0.06 -29.50 12.09
N ILE A 550 1.23 -28.91 12.37
CA ILE A 550 1.86 -27.91 11.48
C ILE A 550 2.19 -28.52 10.12
N GLU A 551 2.81 -29.70 10.09
CA GLU A 551 3.19 -30.39 8.84
C GLU A 551 1.96 -30.77 8.02
N THR A 552 0.96 -31.34 8.68
CA THR A 552 -0.31 -31.76 8.07
C THR A 552 -1.07 -30.59 7.48
N LEU A 553 -1.18 -29.49 8.22
CA LEU A 553 -1.91 -28.31 7.75
C LEU A 553 -1.13 -27.55 6.67
N ALA A 554 0.20 -27.62 6.67
CA ALA A 554 1.01 -27.12 5.55
C ALA A 554 0.78 -27.95 4.28
N ASN A 555 0.83 -29.28 4.35
CA ASN A 555 0.55 -30.15 3.20
C ASN A 555 -0.89 -30.03 2.70
N SER A 556 -1.83 -29.91 3.64
CA SER A 556 -3.24 -29.60 3.35
C SER A 556 -3.37 -28.26 2.62
N GLY A 557 -2.66 -27.22 3.08
CA GLY A 557 -2.58 -25.91 2.43
C GLY A 557 -2.01 -25.97 1.02
N GLU A 558 -1.14 -26.93 0.72
CA GLU A 558 -0.60 -27.11 -0.62
C GLU A 558 -1.66 -27.62 -1.59
N LEU A 559 -2.44 -28.63 -1.17
CA LEU A 559 -3.48 -29.27 -1.98
C LEU A 559 -4.76 -28.42 -2.10
N THR A 560 -5.03 -27.55 -1.12
CA THR A 560 -6.13 -26.58 -1.20
C THR A 560 -5.70 -25.22 -1.73
N TYR A 561 -4.40 -25.05 -2.01
CA TYR A 561 -3.78 -23.80 -2.44
C TYR A 561 -4.05 -22.62 -1.49
N ASN A 562 -4.17 -22.90 -0.20
CA ASN A 562 -4.30 -21.91 0.86
C ASN A 562 -2.94 -21.28 1.21
N ARG A 563 -2.15 -20.90 0.20
CA ARG A 563 -0.88 -20.17 0.38
C ARG A 563 -1.19 -18.70 0.66
N THR A 564 -0.54 -18.14 1.67
CA THR A 564 -0.78 -16.75 2.07
C THR A 564 -0.10 -15.79 1.09
N PRO A 565 -0.80 -14.77 0.56
CA PRO A 565 -0.19 -13.80 -0.35
C PRO A 565 1.03 -13.12 0.27
N MET A 566 2.11 -13.01 -0.52
CA MET A 566 3.40 -12.47 -0.05
C MET A 566 3.29 -11.02 0.44
N PHE A 567 2.51 -10.18 -0.24
CA PHE A 567 2.42 -8.75 0.11
C PHE A 567 1.60 -8.51 1.37
N SER A 568 0.55 -9.30 1.62
CA SER A 568 -0.18 -9.28 2.89
C SER A 568 0.76 -9.65 4.04
N GLN A 569 1.61 -10.67 3.85
CA GLN A 569 2.63 -11.03 4.83
C GLN A 569 3.69 -9.93 4.99
N LEU A 570 4.14 -9.30 3.90
CA LEU A 570 5.10 -8.19 3.94
C LEU A 570 4.56 -7.03 4.79
N TYR A 571 3.31 -6.64 4.57
CA TYR A 571 2.65 -5.57 5.32
C TYR A 571 2.68 -5.82 6.83
N TYR A 572 2.10 -6.94 7.30
CA TYR A 572 2.10 -7.24 8.73
C TYR A 572 3.50 -7.51 9.28
N SER A 573 4.41 -8.03 8.46
CA SER A 573 5.80 -8.23 8.85
C SER A 573 6.49 -6.91 9.12
N GLU A 574 6.27 -5.87 8.32
CA GLU A 574 6.85 -4.54 8.55
C GLU A 574 6.18 -3.83 9.72
N LEU A 575 4.86 -3.95 9.90
CA LEU A 575 4.19 -3.46 11.12
C LEU A 575 4.80 -4.08 12.38
N LEU A 576 4.99 -5.40 12.40
CA LEU A 576 5.67 -6.08 13.51
C LEU A 576 7.11 -5.59 13.66
N PHE A 577 7.84 -5.36 12.58
CA PHE A 577 9.20 -4.83 12.65
C PHE A 577 9.25 -3.49 13.38
N ASP A 578 8.35 -2.58 13.06
CA ASP A 578 8.27 -1.27 13.72
C ASP A 578 7.95 -1.40 15.22
N LEU A 579 7.01 -2.28 15.57
CA LEU A 579 6.68 -2.60 16.97
C LEU A 579 7.82 -3.28 17.74
N LEU A 580 8.78 -3.89 17.05
CA LEU A 580 9.93 -4.60 17.60
C LEU A 580 11.24 -3.77 17.54
N LYS A 581 11.28 -2.63 16.85
CA LYS A 581 12.52 -1.88 16.54
C LYS A 581 13.29 -1.42 17.78
N PHE A 582 12.61 -1.20 18.89
CA PHE A 582 13.19 -0.73 20.16
C PHE A 582 13.80 -1.86 21.02
N GLN A 583 13.77 -3.10 20.54
CA GLN A 583 14.20 -4.26 21.33
C GLN A 583 15.72 -4.46 21.35
N MET A 584 16.27 -4.63 22.55
CA MET A 584 17.62 -5.15 22.74
C MET A 584 17.63 -6.69 22.67
N VAL A 585 17.32 -7.24 21.49
CA VAL A 585 17.17 -8.70 21.24
C VAL A 585 18.39 -9.51 21.72
N ASN A 586 19.58 -8.94 21.66
CA ASN A 586 20.82 -9.59 22.09
C ASN A 586 20.96 -9.76 23.61
N VAL A 587 20.30 -8.93 24.43
CA VAL A 587 20.36 -9.00 25.90
C VAL A 587 19.44 -10.11 26.44
N ARG A 588 18.42 -10.52 25.67
CA ARG A 588 17.38 -11.46 26.11
C ARG A 588 17.52 -12.87 25.52
N LYS A 589 18.70 -13.24 25.00
CA LYS A 589 18.97 -14.53 24.35
C LYS A 589 18.78 -15.79 25.22
N ASN A 590 18.74 -15.65 26.55
CA ASN A 590 18.63 -16.76 27.49
C ASN A 590 17.18 -17.13 27.86
N GLN A 591 16.18 -16.78 27.04
CA GLN A 591 14.80 -17.18 27.27
C GLN A 591 14.61 -18.69 27.01
N LYS A 592 13.85 -19.34 27.91
CA LYS A 592 13.41 -20.73 27.76
C LYS A 592 12.63 -20.85 26.45
N GLN A 593 12.94 -21.86 25.64
CA GLN A 593 12.21 -22.13 24.39
C GLN A 593 11.07 -23.12 24.65
N ALA A 594 9.94 -22.88 24.00
CA ALA A 594 8.83 -23.80 23.92
C ALA A 594 9.29 -25.15 23.33
N GLY A 595 8.82 -26.25 23.91
CA GLY A 595 9.02 -27.58 23.35
C GLY A 595 8.22 -27.79 22.06
N TRP A 596 8.65 -28.74 21.25
CA TRP A 596 7.98 -29.14 20.02
C TRP A 596 7.72 -30.65 20.07
N PHE A 597 6.48 -31.08 19.89
CA PHE A 597 6.04 -32.43 20.26
C PHE A 597 5.32 -33.13 19.11
N LYS A 598 5.57 -34.44 18.99
CA LYS A 598 4.84 -35.34 18.10
C LYS A 598 3.66 -35.99 18.81
N GLU A 599 2.62 -36.32 18.05
CA GLU A 599 1.51 -37.15 18.51
C GLU A 599 2.03 -38.56 18.80
N SER A 600 1.78 -39.07 20.02
CA SER A 600 2.12 -40.43 20.41
C SER A 600 1.01 -41.41 20.03
N VAL A 601 1.28 -42.71 20.08
CA VAL A 601 0.25 -43.75 19.86
C VAL A 601 -0.91 -43.59 20.86
N ASP A 602 -0.61 -43.34 22.14
CA ASP A 602 -1.62 -43.09 23.17
C ASP A 602 -2.47 -41.86 22.87
N PHE A 603 -1.88 -40.83 22.25
CA PHE A 603 -2.60 -39.64 21.82
C PHE A 603 -3.54 -39.96 20.66
N GLU A 604 -3.06 -40.68 19.65
CA GLU A 604 -3.87 -41.11 18.51
C GLU A 604 -5.00 -42.07 18.87
N ASP A 605 -4.88 -42.84 19.96
CA ASP A 605 -5.95 -43.69 20.49
C ASP A 605 -7.06 -42.88 21.17
N LYS A 606 -6.72 -41.72 21.73
CA LYS A 606 -7.62 -40.89 22.53
C LYS A 606 -8.30 -39.78 21.72
N PHE A 607 -7.59 -39.16 20.78
CA PHE A 607 -8.07 -38.04 19.98
C PHE A 607 -8.35 -38.48 18.53
N ILE A 608 -9.21 -37.73 17.84
CA ILE A 608 -9.53 -38.05 16.44
C ILE A 608 -8.26 -38.04 15.57
N ARG A 609 -8.11 -39.09 14.75
CA ARG A 609 -7.01 -39.25 13.81
C ARG A 609 -7.30 -38.53 12.49
N MET A 610 -6.23 -38.24 11.75
CA MET A 610 -6.31 -37.73 10.39
C MET A 610 -6.94 -38.78 9.46
N ARG A 611 -7.60 -38.35 8.38
CA ARG A 611 -8.21 -39.29 7.43
C ARG A 611 -7.13 -40.10 6.70
N ASN A 612 -7.38 -41.38 6.45
CA ASN A 612 -6.42 -42.23 5.74
C ASN A 612 -6.12 -41.72 4.33
N ASN A 613 -7.15 -41.30 3.59
CA ASN A 613 -7.00 -40.75 2.24
C ASN A 613 -6.17 -39.44 2.23
N VAL A 614 -6.23 -38.65 3.31
CA VAL A 614 -5.38 -37.46 3.48
C VAL A 614 -3.92 -37.87 3.67
N LEU A 615 -3.64 -38.84 4.56
CA LEU A 615 -2.28 -39.36 4.76
C LEU A 615 -1.71 -40.01 3.49
N GLU A 616 -2.53 -40.74 2.73
CA GLU A 616 -2.16 -41.30 1.43
C GLU A 616 -1.82 -40.21 0.41
N SER A 617 -2.62 -39.14 0.35
CA SER A 617 -2.37 -38.00 -0.55
C SER A 617 -1.04 -37.30 -0.25
N PHE A 618 -0.66 -37.17 1.02
CA PHE A 618 0.62 -36.56 1.40
C PHE A 618 1.82 -37.43 1.06
N ASN A 619 1.63 -38.75 0.97
CA ASN A 619 2.66 -39.67 0.50
C ASN A 619 2.80 -39.71 -1.02
N HIS A 620 1.91 -39.03 -1.76
CA HIS A 620 2.05 -38.90 -3.20
C HIS A 620 3.39 -38.19 -3.53
N PRO A 621 4.17 -38.67 -4.53
CA PRO A 621 5.50 -38.14 -4.81
C PRO A 621 5.56 -36.63 -5.06
N CYS A 622 4.48 -36.02 -5.56
CA CYS A 622 4.43 -34.58 -5.80
C CYS A 622 4.33 -33.74 -4.51
N ILE A 623 3.90 -34.31 -3.39
CA ILE A 623 3.81 -33.63 -2.09
C ILE A 623 5.01 -33.99 -1.23
N LYS A 624 5.27 -35.29 -1.05
CA LYS A 624 6.35 -35.79 -0.19
C LYS A 624 7.74 -35.25 -0.58
N ASN A 625 8.03 -35.15 -1.88
CA ASN A 625 9.34 -34.70 -2.35
C ASN A 625 9.43 -33.17 -2.47
N ASN A 626 8.37 -32.45 -2.12
CA ASN A 626 8.34 -30.99 -2.23
C ASN A 626 9.12 -30.28 -1.12
N GLU A 627 9.58 -31.05 -0.12
CA GLU A 627 10.29 -30.58 1.08
C GLU A 627 11.83 -30.76 0.99
N LEU A 628 12.40 -31.00 -0.20
CA LEU A 628 13.84 -31.19 -0.35
C LEU A 628 14.61 -29.94 0.16
N PRO A 629 15.67 -30.12 0.98
CA PRO A 629 16.41 -29.00 1.53
C PRO A 629 17.09 -28.19 0.43
N ILE A 630 16.65 -26.93 0.29
CA ILE A 630 17.22 -25.99 -0.67
C ILE A 630 18.47 -25.36 -0.04
N THR A 631 19.61 -25.60 -0.65
CA THR A 631 20.88 -24.95 -0.32
C THR A 631 21.28 -24.01 -1.45
N LYS A 632 22.28 -23.15 -1.22
CA LYS A 632 22.85 -22.30 -2.28
C LYS A 632 23.41 -23.09 -3.47
N ASN A 633 23.66 -24.39 -3.30
CA ASN A 633 24.20 -25.28 -4.33
C ASN A 633 23.11 -26.16 -4.97
N THR A 634 21.85 -25.99 -4.57
CA THR A 634 20.72 -26.74 -5.12
C THR A 634 20.24 -26.05 -6.40
N ILE A 635 20.24 -26.77 -7.52
CA ILE A 635 19.56 -26.34 -8.75
C ILE A 635 18.16 -26.98 -8.72
N ARG A 636 17.12 -26.15 -8.77
CA ARG A 636 15.72 -26.59 -8.78
C ARG A 636 15.26 -26.76 -10.23
N LEU A 637 14.79 -27.96 -10.58
CA LEU A 637 14.21 -28.30 -11.89
C LEU A 637 12.87 -29.03 -11.72
N ASP A 638 12.28 -28.90 -10.54
CA ASP A 638 11.12 -29.65 -10.06
C ASP A 638 9.85 -28.80 -9.98
N TYR A 639 9.97 -27.46 -9.93
CA TYR A 639 8.84 -26.54 -10.01
C TYR A 639 8.74 -25.87 -11.39
N GLY A 640 7.51 -25.71 -11.88
CA GLY A 640 7.19 -24.90 -13.06
C GLY A 640 7.17 -23.40 -12.75
N GLU A 641 8.18 -22.88 -12.06
CA GLU A 641 8.31 -21.46 -11.73
C GLU A 641 9.02 -20.69 -12.84
N ASN A 642 8.49 -19.50 -13.17
CA ASN A 642 9.13 -18.59 -14.09
C ASN A 642 10.05 -17.63 -13.32
N GLU A 643 11.36 -17.90 -13.34
CA GLU A 643 12.37 -17.05 -12.70
C GLU A 643 12.86 -15.90 -13.60
N LEU A 644 12.22 -15.67 -14.76
CA LEU A 644 12.50 -14.50 -15.60
C LEU A 644 12.09 -13.22 -14.88
N SER A 645 12.78 -12.12 -15.21
CA SER A 645 12.48 -10.80 -14.67
C SER A 645 11.00 -10.45 -14.88
N SER A 646 10.32 -10.11 -13.79
CA SER A 646 8.92 -9.71 -13.82
C SER A 646 8.76 -8.40 -14.60
N PRO A 647 7.70 -8.29 -15.44
CA PRO A 647 7.41 -7.07 -16.17
C PRO A 647 7.32 -5.86 -15.24
N LYS A 648 7.88 -4.73 -15.68
CA LYS A 648 7.84 -3.48 -14.90
C LYS A 648 6.39 -3.03 -14.66
N SER A 649 5.52 -3.17 -15.66
CA SER A 649 4.08 -2.88 -15.55
C SER A 649 3.42 -3.63 -14.39
N LEU A 650 3.73 -4.92 -14.19
CA LEU A 650 3.20 -5.69 -13.07
C LEU A 650 3.67 -5.13 -11.71
N LYS A 651 4.94 -4.74 -11.60
CA LYS A 651 5.46 -4.09 -10.38
C LYS A 651 4.80 -2.74 -10.13
N THR A 652 4.58 -1.95 -11.17
CA THR A 652 3.85 -0.69 -11.11
C THR A 652 2.44 -0.92 -10.60
N SER A 653 1.66 -1.83 -11.21
CA SER A 653 0.27 -2.09 -10.80
C SER A 653 0.17 -2.60 -9.36
N VAL A 654 1.11 -3.46 -8.92
CA VAL A 654 1.17 -3.88 -7.52
C VAL A 654 1.40 -2.68 -6.60
N PHE A 655 2.36 -1.81 -6.90
CA PHE A 655 2.62 -0.63 -6.07
C PHE A 655 1.43 0.34 -6.05
N GLU A 656 0.82 0.58 -7.20
CA GLU A 656 -0.35 1.44 -7.36
C GLU A 656 -1.52 0.94 -6.50
N SER A 657 -1.78 -0.37 -6.48
CA SER A 657 -2.87 -0.96 -5.69
C SER A 657 -2.77 -0.68 -4.19
N PHE A 658 -1.55 -0.54 -3.65
CA PHE A 658 -1.33 -0.22 -2.24
C PHE A 658 -1.23 1.29 -1.97
N ILE A 659 -0.82 2.09 -2.95
CA ILE A 659 -0.66 3.53 -2.73
C ILE A 659 -2.00 4.27 -2.73
N ARG A 660 -2.92 3.82 -3.60
CA ARG A 660 -4.25 4.42 -3.78
C ARG A 660 -5.14 4.21 -2.55
N GLN A 661 -6.20 5.00 -2.48
CA GLN A 661 -7.29 4.87 -1.52
C GLN A 661 -8.62 5.02 -2.25
N ASN A 662 -9.70 4.49 -1.65
CA ASN A 662 -11.07 4.63 -2.17
C ASN A 662 -11.25 4.07 -3.60
N ILE A 663 -10.64 2.93 -3.89
CA ILE A 663 -10.86 2.19 -5.14
C ILE A 663 -12.33 1.75 -5.16
N VAL A 664 -13.04 2.04 -6.26
CA VAL A 664 -14.47 1.67 -6.39
C VAL A 664 -14.62 0.25 -6.95
N ASP A 665 -15.80 -0.36 -6.74
CA ASP A 665 -16.06 -1.75 -7.12
C ASP A 665 -15.86 -2.01 -8.63
N GLU A 666 -16.14 -1.01 -9.48
CA GLU A 666 -15.93 -1.12 -10.93
C GLU A 666 -14.44 -1.22 -11.31
N GLU A 667 -13.54 -0.66 -10.51
CA GLU A 667 -12.09 -0.68 -10.78
C GLU A 667 -11.43 -2.00 -10.37
N ILE A 668 -12.08 -2.77 -9.50
CA ILE A 668 -11.61 -4.10 -9.08
C ILE A 668 -12.26 -5.24 -9.87
N ASP A 669 -13.29 -4.96 -10.69
CA ASP A 669 -13.90 -5.95 -11.57
C ASP A 669 -13.00 -6.23 -12.78
N VAL A 670 -12.30 -7.35 -12.74
CA VAL A 670 -11.43 -7.81 -13.84
C VAL A 670 -12.20 -8.49 -14.99
N SER A 671 -13.52 -8.63 -14.89
CA SER A 671 -14.33 -9.34 -15.88
C SER A 671 -14.22 -8.75 -17.29
N PRO A 672 -14.27 -7.41 -17.50
CA PRO A 672 -14.18 -6.82 -18.84
C PRO A 672 -12.85 -7.15 -19.55
N GLU A 673 -11.73 -7.08 -18.83
CA GLU A 673 -10.40 -7.37 -19.34
C GLU A 673 -10.25 -8.86 -19.65
N ILE A 674 -10.75 -9.73 -18.77
CA ILE A 674 -10.73 -11.19 -18.97
C ILE A 674 -11.60 -11.58 -20.18
N LEU A 675 -12.78 -11.00 -20.35
CA LEU A 675 -13.63 -11.23 -21.52
C LEU A 675 -12.93 -10.77 -22.81
N THR A 676 -12.27 -9.62 -22.77
CA THR A 676 -11.47 -9.11 -23.89
C THR A 676 -10.31 -10.04 -24.22
N LEU A 677 -9.61 -10.56 -23.20
CA LEU A 677 -8.54 -11.55 -23.36
C LEU A 677 -9.07 -12.86 -23.96
N LEU A 678 -10.19 -13.39 -23.47
CA LEU A 678 -10.79 -14.62 -23.99
C LEU A 678 -11.18 -14.48 -25.47
N LYS A 679 -11.77 -13.34 -25.84
CA LYS A 679 -12.14 -13.05 -27.23
C LYS A 679 -10.91 -12.89 -28.13
N SER A 680 -9.93 -12.10 -27.71
CA SER A 680 -8.74 -11.80 -28.51
C SER A 680 -7.82 -13.01 -28.66
N ARG A 681 -7.66 -13.80 -27.61
CA ARG A 681 -6.73 -14.93 -27.58
C ARG A 681 -7.33 -16.23 -28.09
N PHE A 682 -8.60 -16.49 -27.77
CA PHE A 682 -9.24 -17.78 -28.06
C PHE A 682 -10.45 -17.64 -28.99
N GLY A 683 -10.85 -16.42 -29.39
CA GLY A 683 -12.07 -16.20 -30.16
C GLY A 683 -13.36 -16.49 -29.38
N ILE A 684 -13.27 -16.71 -28.05
CA ILE A 684 -14.40 -17.09 -27.21
C ILE A 684 -15.18 -15.82 -26.85
N ASN A 685 -16.46 -15.80 -27.22
CA ASN A 685 -17.43 -14.81 -26.73
C ASN A 685 -18.42 -15.58 -25.83
N PRO A 686 -18.26 -15.54 -24.50
CA PRO A 686 -19.15 -16.24 -23.59
C PRO A 686 -20.60 -15.81 -23.81
N SER A 687 -21.51 -16.78 -23.85
CA SER A 687 -22.94 -16.53 -24.00
C SER A 687 -23.53 -15.96 -22.70
N ASN A 688 -24.77 -15.47 -22.73
CA ASN A 688 -25.47 -15.04 -21.51
C ASN A 688 -25.67 -16.18 -20.49
N GLU A 689 -25.53 -17.44 -20.89
CA GLU A 689 -25.62 -18.62 -20.02
C GLU A 689 -24.26 -18.99 -19.39
N SER A 690 -23.16 -18.45 -19.89
CA SER A 690 -21.81 -18.73 -19.40
C SER A 690 -21.57 -18.00 -18.07
N LYS A 691 -21.03 -18.74 -17.08
CA LYS A 691 -20.66 -18.18 -15.78
C LYS A 691 -19.15 -18.08 -15.67
N ILE A 692 -18.66 -16.95 -15.20
CA ILE A 692 -17.24 -16.74 -14.90
C ILE A 692 -17.07 -16.85 -13.38
N HIS A 693 -16.10 -17.65 -12.97
CA HIS A 693 -15.74 -17.83 -11.56
C HIS A 693 -14.26 -17.50 -11.39
N PHE A 694 -13.96 -16.62 -10.45
CA PHE A 694 -12.59 -16.25 -10.11
C PHE A 694 -12.12 -17.06 -8.90
N GLY A 695 -10.86 -17.49 -8.95
CA GLY A 695 -10.17 -18.11 -7.82
C GLY A 695 -8.75 -17.56 -7.72
N THR A 696 -8.09 -17.78 -6.60
CA THR A 696 -6.71 -17.33 -6.36
C THR A 696 -5.66 -18.09 -7.18
N GLY A 697 -6.09 -18.99 -8.06
CA GLY A 697 -5.27 -19.78 -8.98
C GLY A 697 -6.06 -20.95 -9.59
N VAL A 698 -5.42 -21.78 -10.42
CA VAL A 698 -6.02 -22.99 -10.99
C VAL A 698 -6.25 -24.08 -9.93
N ALA A 699 -5.30 -24.27 -9.03
CA ALA A 699 -5.37 -25.27 -7.96
C ALA A 699 -6.60 -25.14 -7.02
N PRO A 700 -6.94 -23.97 -6.46
CA PRO A 700 -8.13 -23.83 -5.61
C PRO A 700 -9.44 -23.99 -6.39
N LEU A 701 -9.47 -23.58 -7.67
CA LEU A 701 -10.60 -23.85 -8.57
C LEU A 701 -10.76 -25.36 -8.80
N PHE A 702 -9.67 -26.07 -9.05
CA PHE A 702 -9.67 -27.52 -9.18
C PHE A 702 -10.14 -28.22 -7.90
N SER A 703 -9.67 -27.79 -6.73
CA SER A 703 -10.15 -28.30 -5.44
C SER A 703 -11.67 -28.14 -5.27
N ALA A 704 -12.24 -27.01 -5.69
CA ALA A 704 -13.69 -26.80 -5.68
C ALA A 704 -14.42 -27.71 -6.68
N LEU A 705 -13.86 -27.92 -7.88
CA LEU A 705 -14.40 -28.84 -8.88
C LEU A 705 -14.40 -30.30 -8.38
N VAL A 706 -13.35 -30.74 -7.68
CA VAL A 706 -13.29 -32.08 -7.08
C VAL A 706 -14.39 -32.26 -6.03
N GLN A 707 -14.60 -31.27 -5.16
CA GLN A 707 -15.67 -31.32 -4.16
C GLN A 707 -17.06 -31.36 -4.83
N THR A 708 -17.26 -30.55 -5.87
CA THR A 708 -18.50 -30.56 -6.67
C THR A 708 -18.73 -31.92 -7.34
N CYS A 709 -17.67 -32.54 -7.87
CA CYS A 709 -17.72 -33.88 -8.44
C CYS A 709 -18.21 -34.89 -7.41
N ILE A 710 -17.70 -34.86 -6.17
CA ILE A 710 -18.13 -35.74 -5.08
C ILE A 710 -19.61 -35.50 -4.73
N GLU A 711 -20.04 -34.25 -4.60
CA GLU A 711 -21.43 -33.90 -4.29
C GLU A 711 -22.41 -34.43 -5.34
N GLN A 712 -21.98 -34.45 -6.60
CA GLN A 712 -22.75 -35.00 -7.72
C GLN A 712 -22.58 -36.51 -7.89
N GLN A 713 -21.87 -37.19 -6.99
CA GLN A 713 -21.58 -38.64 -7.08
C GLN A 713 -20.82 -39.00 -8.37
N GLY A 714 -19.94 -38.10 -8.80
CA GLY A 714 -19.10 -38.24 -9.98
C GLY A 714 -17.80 -39.01 -9.73
N THR A 715 -17.13 -39.35 -10.82
CA THR A 715 -15.78 -39.94 -10.82
C THR A 715 -14.82 -39.03 -11.59
N MET A 716 -13.73 -38.62 -10.94
CA MET A 716 -12.66 -37.87 -11.57
C MET A 716 -11.85 -38.78 -12.49
N VAL A 717 -11.66 -38.34 -13.73
CA VAL A 717 -10.98 -39.11 -14.77
C VAL A 717 -9.81 -38.32 -15.31
N PHE A 718 -8.65 -38.96 -15.35
CA PHE A 718 -7.41 -38.33 -15.79
C PHE A 718 -6.69 -39.20 -16.84
N PRO A 719 -6.01 -38.60 -17.82
CA PRO A 719 -5.05 -39.31 -18.67
C PRO A 719 -3.87 -39.85 -17.86
N GLN A 720 -3.44 -41.07 -18.19
CA GLN A 720 -2.20 -41.63 -17.64
C GLN A 720 -1.03 -40.66 -17.88
N GLY A 721 -0.29 -40.36 -16.82
CA GLY A 721 0.81 -39.40 -16.87
C GLY A 721 0.40 -37.94 -16.70
N ALA A 722 -0.86 -37.61 -16.40
CA ALA A 722 -1.25 -36.22 -16.07
C ALA A 722 -0.52 -35.67 -14.82
N TYR A 723 -0.57 -34.36 -14.63
CA TYR A 723 0.14 -33.69 -13.55
C TYR A 723 -0.24 -34.22 -12.15
N GLY A 724 0.76 -34.73 -11.43
CA GLY A 724 0.60 -35.44 -10.15
C GLY A 724 -0.16 -34.69 -9.05
N TYR A 725 -0.11 -33.36 -9.08
CA TYR A 725 -0.80 -32.51 -8.10
C TYR A 725 -2.32 -32.72 -8.11
N PHE A 726 -2.93 -32.81 -9.30
CA PHE A 726 -4.38 -32.95 -9.43
C PHE A 726 -4.85 -34.32 -8.94
N TYR A 727 -4.04 -35.37 -9.13
CA TYR A 727 -4.26 -36.68 -8.53
C TYR A 727 -4.23 -36.64 -7.01
N ALA A 728 -3.16 -36.07 -6.43
CA ALA A 728 -3.03 -35.95 -4.98
C ALA A 728 -4.20 -35.15 -4.37
N THR A 729 -4.65 -34.10 -5.06
CA THR A 729 -5.81 -33.30 -4.63
C THR A 729 -7.11 -34.11 -4.67
N ALA A 730 -7.36 -34.90 -5.72
CA ALA A 730 -8.52 -35.78 -5.79
C ALA A 730 -8.50 -36.87 -4.70
N MET A 731 -7.33 -37.45 -4.40
CA MET A 731 -7.14 -38.40 -3.29
C MET A 731 -7.41 -37.75 -1.93
N TYR A 732 -6.95 -36.51 -1.74
CA TYR A 732 -7.13 -35.75 -0.50
C TYR A 732 -8.61 -35.53 -0.15
N PHE A 733 -9.46 -35.27 -1.15
CA PHE A 733 -10.91 -35.17 -0.95
C PHE A 733 -11.64 -36.51 -0.97
N ASN A 734 -10.93 -37.62 -1.18
CA ASN A 734 -11.50 -38.97 -1.34
C ASN A 734 -12.46 -39.08 -2.54
N ALA A 735 -12.17 -38.38 -3.64
CA ALA A 735 -12.93 -38.51 -4.87
C ALA A 735 -12.65 -39.87 -5.52
N PRO A 736 -13.65 -40.54 -6.13
CA PRO A 736 -13.40 -41.68 -7.00
C PRO A 736 -12.53 -41.25 -8.19
N ILE A 737 -11.48 -42.02 -8.49
CA ILE A 737 -10.54 -41.73 -9.56
C ILE A 737 -10.51 -42.88 -10.57
N LYS A 738 -10.51 -42.56 -11.86
CA LYS A 738 -10.25 -43.50 -12.97
C LYS A 738 -9.19 -42.94 -13.91
N ILE A 739 -8.38 -43.83 -14.49
CA ILE A 739 -7.29 -43.45 -15.40
C ILE A 739 -7.67 -43.86 -16.82
N ILE A 740 -7.52 -42.93 -17.77
CA ILE A 740 -7.51 -43.23 -19.20
C ILE A 740 -6.09 -43.70 -19.54
N SER A 741 -5.92 -44.95 -19.92
CA SER A 741 -4.62 -45.45 -20.37
C SER A 741 -4.14 -44.67 -21.59
N THR A 742 -2.88 -44.26 -21.58
CA THR A 742 -2.21 -43.59 -22.71
C THR A 742 -0.84 -44.25 -22.92
N SER A 743 -0.17 -43.94 -24.02
CA SER A 743 1.13 -44.55 -24.33
C SER A 743 2.15 -43.54 -24.81
N GLU A 744 3.42 -43.82 -24.53
CA GLU A 744 4.56 -43.03 -25.01
C GLU A 744 4.59 -42.92 -26.54
N ASN A 745 4.16 -43.97 -27.25
CA ASN A 745 4.06 -43.98 -28.72
C ASN A 745 3.14 -42.88 -29.26
N ASN A 746 2.11 -42.49 -28.50
CA ASN A 746 1.23 -41.38 -28.81
C ASN A 746 1.54 -40.12 -27.96
N GLN A 747 2.76 -40.01 -27.42
CA GLN A 747 3.20 -38.92 -26.55
C GLN A 747 2.31 -38.70 -25.31
N PHE A 748 1.69 -39.78 -24.83
CA PHE A 748 0.69 -39.79 -23.77
C PHE A 748 -0.57 -38.97 -24.07
N LYS A 749 -0.84 -38.66 -25.35
CA LYS A 749 -2.12 -38.08 -25.78
C LYS A 749 -3.24 -39.13 -25.73
N ILE A 750 -4.45 -38.68 -25.38
CA ILE A 750 -5.65 -39.50 -25.43
C ILE A 750 -6.16 -39.62 -26.87
N SER A 751 -6.71 -40.77 -27.22
CA SER A 751 -7.43 -40.99 -28.47
C SER A 751 -8.96 -40.90 -28.29
N PRO A 752 -9.73 -40.60 -29.35
CA PRO A 752 -11.19 -40.60 -29.29
C PRO A 752 -11.79 -41.93 -28.82
N SER A 753 -11.19 -43.06 -29.21
CA SER A 753 -11.64 -44.40 -28.81
C SER A 753 -11.44 -44.67 -27.32
N GLU A 754 -10.29 -44.27 -26.76
CA GLU A 754 -10.01 -44.42 -25.33
C GLU A 754 -10.97 -43.53 -24.50
N LEU A 755 -11.24 -42.31 -24.98
CA LEU A 755 -12.20 -41.41 -24.35
C LEU A 755 -13.62 -41.98 -24.35
N SER A 756 -14.12 -42.43 -25.50
CA SER A 756 -15.47 -43.01 -25.64
C SER A 756 -15.65 -44.23 -24.73
N GLN A 757 -14.63 -45.11 -24.68
CA GLN A 757 -14.67 -46.28 -23.80
C GLN A 757 -14.78 -45.87 -22.32
N VAL A 758 -13.95 -44.92 -21.86
CA VAL A 758 -13.96 -44.52 -20.45
C VAL A 758 -15.25 -43.81 -20.05
N ILE A 759 -15.85 -43.00 -20.93
CA ILE A 759 -17.16 -42.39 -20.64
C ILE A 759 -18.23 -43.46 -20.48
N ASN A 760 -18.29 -44.44 -21.38
CA ASN A 760 -19.27 -45.53 -21.32
C ASN A 760 -19.10 -46.41 -20.07
N ASP A 761 -17.86 -46.62 -19.64
CA ASP A 761 -17.53 -47.47 -18.49
C ASP A 761 -17.59 -46.73 -17.15
N THR A 762 -17.98 -45.45 -17.11
CA THR A 762 -17.91 -44.61 -15.89
C THR A 762 -19.19 -43.82 -15.68
N ALA A 763 -19.90 -44.09 -14.60
CA ALA A 763 -21.06 -43.30 -14.20
C ALA A 763 -20.63 -41.88 -13.76
N ASN A 764 -21.34 -40.86 -14.26
CA ASN A 764 -21.10 -39.44 -14.00
C ASN A 764 -19.61 -39.06 -14.09
N CYS A 765 -19.08 -39.12 -15.31
CA CYS A 765 -17.66 -38.98 -15.61
C CYS A 765 -17.23 -37.49 -15.63
N TRP A 766 -16.18 -37.14 -14.87
CA TRP A 766 -15.58 -35.79 -14.83
C TRP A 766 -14.16 -35.85 -15.33
N ILE A 767 -13.93 -35.41 -16.57
CA ILE A 767 -12.67 -35.64 -17.30
C ILE A 767 -11.82 -34.38 -17.23
N PHE A 768 -10.61 -34.50 -16.68
CA PHE A 768 -9.64 -33.41 -16.60
C PHE A 768 -8.59 -33.52 -17.70
N LEU A 769 -8.52 -32.51 -18.56
CA LEU A 769 -7.64 -32.48 -19.74
C LEU A 769 -6.78 -31.21 -19.73
N ASN A 770 -5.46 -31.37 -19.86
CA ASN A 770 -4.56 -30.25 -20.16
C ASN A 770 -4.47 -30.05 -21.68
N PHE A 771 -5.00 -28.94 -22.18
CA PHE A 771 -5.04 -28.61 -23.62
C PHE A 771 -4.60 -27.16 -23.89
N PRO A 772 -4.00 -26.87 -25.06
CA PRO A 772 -3.53 -27.81 -26.08
C PRO A 772 -2.18 -28.47 -25.72
N LEU A 773 -1.49 -27.97 -24.68
CA LEU A 773 -0.24 -28.52 -24.19
C LEU A 773 -0.44 -29.33 -22.92
N VAL A 774 0.12 -30.53 -22.91
CA VAL A 774 0.02 -31.48 -21.78
C VAL A 774 1.13 -31.23 -20.78
N ASN A 775 0.77 -31.02 -19.50
CA ASN A 775 1.70 -31.09 -18.37
C ASN A 775 1.62 -32.50 -17.74
N PRO A 776 2.74 -33.24 -17.62
CA PRO A 776 4.15 -32.85 -17.77
C PRO A 776 4.83 -33.25 -19.08
N THR A 777 4.13 -33.88 -20.03
CA THR A 777 4.80 -34.48 -21.21
C THR A 777 5.23 -33.48 -22.27
N GLY A 778 4.69 -32.25 -22.24
CA GLY A 778 4.91 -31.22 -23.26
C GLY A 778 4.26 -31.54 -24.60
N ALA A 779 3.46 -32.61 -24.70
CA ALA A 779 2.80 -32.98 -25.95
C ALA A 779 1.79 -31.91 -26.37
N LYS A 780 1.79 -31.57 -27.65
CA LYS A 780 0.84 -30.65 -28.26
C LYS A 780 -0.24 -31.43 -29.00
N TYR A 781 -1.50 -31.11 -28.72
CA TYR A 781 -2.61 -31.50 -29.56
C TYR A 781 -2.77 -30.52 -30.71
N GLU A 782 -2.87 -31.06 -31.92
CA GLU A 782 -3.26 -30.28 -33.10
C GLU A 782 -4.76 -30.02 -33.11
N ALA A 783 -5.20 -28.97 -33.80
CA ALA A 783 -6.61 -28.58 -33.83
C ALA A 783 -7.55 -29.73 -34.25
N TYR A 784 -7.18 -30.50 -35.26
CA TYR A 784 -7.96 -31.66 -35.71
C TYR A 784 -8.03 -32.80 -34.67
N GLU A 785 -7.01 -32.93 -33.80
CA GLU A 785 -7.01 -33.93 -32.73
C GLU A 785 -7.98 -33.52 -31.62
N ILE A 786 -7.96 -32.24 -31.25
CA ILE A 786 -8.91 -31.66 -30.28
C ILE A 786 -10.34 -31.80 -30.81
N GLU A 787 -10.59 -31.45 -32.07
CA GLU A 787 -11.90 -31.62 -32.71
C GLU A 787 -12.35 -33.09 -32.69
N ALA A 788 -11.46 -34.03 -33.00
CA ALA A 788 -11.80 -35.46 -32.98
C ALA A 788 -12.15 -35.96 -31.58
N ILE A 789 -11.46 -35.48 -30.54
CA ILE A 789 -11.74 -35.78 -29.13
C ILE A 789 -13.08 -35.19 -28.70
N LEU A 790 -13.33 -33.92 -29.03
CA LEU A 790 -14.55 -33.21 -28.63
C LEU A 790 -15.78 -33.63 -29.45
N SER A 791 -15.60 -34.30 -30.58
CA SER A 791 -16.68 -34.83 -31.42
C SER A 791 -17.14 -36.24 -31.05
N VAL A 792 -16.56 -36.84 -30.00
CA VAL A 792 -17.00 -38.15 -29.48
C VAL A 792 -18.46 -38.04 -29.02
N PRO A 793 -19.42 -38.84 -29.52
CA PRO A 793 -20.84 -38.69 -29.22
C PRO A 793 -21.17 -38.74 -27.72
N GLU A 794 -20.46 -39.59 -26.98
CA GLU A 794 -20.67 -39.78 -25.54
C GLU A 794 -20.21 -38.59 -24.70
N ILE A 795 -19.46 -37.63 -25.25
CA ILE A 795 -18.93 -36.49 -24.51
C ILE A 795 -20.03 -35.66 -23.84
N SER A 796 -21.22 -35.65 -24.43
CA SER A 796 -22.42 -34.99 -23.89
C SER A 796 -22.93 -35.59 -22.57
N ASN A 797 -22.46 -36.79 -22.21
CA ASN A 797 -22.78 -37.48 -20.95
C ASN A 797 -21.71 -37.26 -19.86
N ALA A 798 -20.67 -36.47 -20.13
CA ALA A 798 -19.56 -36.22 -19.22
C ALA A 798 -19.36 -34.72 -18.95
N THR A 799 -18.80 -34.40 -17.79
CA THR A 799 -18.30 -33.06 -17.48
C THR A 799 -16.86 -32.96 -17.95
N ILE A 800 -16.56 -32.04 -18.86
CA ILE A 800 -15.18 -31.82 -19.34
C ILE A 800 -14.58 -30.60 -18.65
N ILE A 801 -13.44 -30.80 -17.99
CA ILE A 801 -12.63 -29.75 -17.40
C ILE A 801 -11.40 -29.58 -18.29
N MET A 802 -11.28 -28.41 -18.92
CA MET A 802 -10.12 -28.06 -19.75
C MET A 802 -9.22 -27.09 -18.99
N ASP A 803 -8.01 -27.53 -18.67
CA ASP A 803 -6.97 -26.68 -18.12
C ASP A 803 -6.04 -26.20 -19.24
N THR A 804 -6.15 -24.90 -19.53
CA THR A 804 -5.42 -24.23 -20.60
C THR A 804 -4.27 -23.36 -20.10
N ILE A 805 -3.79 -23.57 -18.86
CA ILE A 805 -2.76 -22.70 -18.24
C ILE A 805 -1.45 -22.62 -19.03
N PHE A 806 -1.08 -23.69 -19.74
CA PHE A 806 0.12 -23.73 -20.59
C PHE A 806 -0.10 -23.24 -22.02
N SER A 807 -1.31 -22.84 -22.40
CA SER A 807 -1.53 -22.24 -23.71
C SER A 807 -0.62 -21.02 -23.89
N GLY A 808 -0.13 -20.78 -25.10
CA GLY A 808 0.82 -19.71 -25.43
C GLY A 808 2.29 -20.06 -25.22
N LEU A 809 2.60 -21.27 -24.74
CA LEU A 809 3.96 -21.81 -24.63
C LEU A 809 4.24 -22.88 -25.70
N GLU A 810 3.53 -22.83 -26.83
CA GLU A 810 3.75 -23.73 -27.96
C GLU A 810 4.99 -23.29 -28.75
N PHE A 811 6.00 -24.16 -28.86
CA PHE A 811 7.20 -23.88 -29.63
C PHE A 811 7.13 -24.54 -31.02
N GLU A 812 7.38 -23.77 -32.08
CA GLU A 812 7.61 -24.33 -33.41
C GLU A 812 9.06 -24.80 -33.57
N LYS A 813 9.26 -25.93 -34.26
CA LYS A 813 10.57 -26.53 -34.50
C LYS A 813 11.55 -25.62 -35.25
N SER A 814 11.05 -24.62 -35.98
CA SER A 814 11.80 -23.64 -36.78
C SER A 814 12.37 -22.47 -35.97
N ALA A 815 11.96 -22.27 -34.71
CA ALA A 815 12.30 -21.09 -33.91
C ALA A 815 13.42 -21.32 -32.86
N ILE A 816 14.04 -22.51 -32.86
CA ILE A 816 15.04 -22.90 -31.85
C ILE A 816 16.46 -22.63 -32.39
N GLU A 817 16.87 -21.37 -32.45
CA GLU A 817 18.30 -20.99 -32.43
C GLU A 817 18.71 -20.82 -30.96
N VAL A 818 19.22 -21.91 -30.38
CA VAL A 818 19.72 -21.90 -28.99
C VAL A 818 21.05 -21.18 -28.94
N TYR A 819 21.05 -19.92 -28.50
CA TYR A 819 22.24 -19.27 -27.95
C TYR A 819 22.52 -19.82 -26.54
N ILE A 820 23.18 -20.98 -26.46
CA ILE A 820 23.91 -21.36 -25.26
C ILE A 820 25.37 -20.95 -25.49
N SER A 821 25.75 -19.78 -25.00
CA SER A 821 27.14 -19.48 -24.67
C SER A 821 27.36 -19.88 -23.21
N ILE A 822 28.07 -20.99 -22.99
CA ILE A 822 28.56 -21.44 -21.68
C ILE A 822 29.70 -20.52 -21.24
#